data_AF-C2FXY8-F1
#
_entry.id   AF-C2FXY8-F1
#
_cell.length_a   1.000
_cell.length_b   1.000
_cell.length_c   1.000
_cell.angle_alpha   90.00
_cell.angle_beta   90.00
_cell.angle_gamma   90.00
#
_symmetry.space_group_name_H-M   'P 1'
#
loop_
_entity.id
_entity.type
_entity.pdbx_description
1 polymer ?
#
loop_
_entity_poly.entity_id
_entity_poly.type
_entity_poly.pdbx_seq_one_letter_code
_entity_poly.pdbx_strand_id
1 'polypeptide(L)'
;METKYNIGVKETCFHCGDQVEVAGFHLDDHDFCCLGCQTVYQILSSNNLESYYRYNAHPGKVNKTKRVDLSYLDEEGIAAKLLDYKDDELAIITVYIPVIHCSSCIWLLEHLYKLNPAIVSSQVDFMKKQATIKFKHQEISLRAMVTLLTDIGYEPKITLQDVVKEGQKLNQDNLVRKIAVAGFCFGNSMMLSFPEYFGMASFEKSYSAFFGYMNLMFTLPVLLYSASDYFRSAWLSLKQKRLNLDVPLALGIFVLFLRTAIEVLTISGPGFGDTLCSLVFFILIGKWVQQRTYYHISFERDYRSYFPVAVTVISNDGDKPTPIGDLKLGDRILVRNNEIIPADAILLKGQASVDFSFVTGESKEVSKVLGEVVYAGGRQMAEAIELEVVKPVSQSYLTKLWNNESFKAYDKQFDTFIGFISKYFTLGLLLIALVSSVIWLTGGEATRAWGAFTAVLIIACPCALALSSPFTLSAALSIFDKNKFYIKNTGAIEQMAAVDTVVFDKTGTISSPTKSSLFYEGSLSKDEQVMLSSVCRNSSHPLSREIVRWLGVSSFVPLDYYAEIPGKGIQAVVGEFAFMVGSASFLEIRHREEKGSAVYVMVNGVVKGCFTLEQSWRPGLTTLVNTLEQNYELHLLSGDNDRRSDSLKLIFPVRSTLLFNQSPVDKLSAIEKWQHQGKSVCMLGDGLNDAGALRKANLGIAVSDDINNFSPGCDAILDGEAFEKLPKFFSFAKDAVKVIHMSFVISLTYNIIGLSFAVQGTMSPLFAAILMPISTVTIISFTSLMTRYYAKRKKLL
;
A
#
# COMPACT_ATOMS: atom_id res chain seq x y z
N MET A 1 39.99 47.47 24.81
CA MET A 1 38.63 47.31 25.34
C MET A 1 37.80 46.69 24.22
N GLU A 2 37.77 45.37 24.16
CA GLU A 2 37.05 44.61 23.13
C GLU A 2 35.59 44.41 23.54
N THR A 3 34.70 44.91 22.70
CA THR A 3 33.26 44.67 22.69
C THR A 3 32.96 43.20 22.37
N LYS A 4 32.47 42.45 23.35
CA LYS A 4 31.88 41.11 23.13
C LYS A 4 30.52 41.24 22.47
N TYR A 5 30.43 40.78 21.22
CA TYR A 5 29.19 40.42 20.56
C TYR A 5 28.53 39.26 21.33
N ASN A 6 27.34 39.48 21.90
CA ASN A 6 26.48 38.40 22.38
C ASN A 6 25.87 37.72 21.15
N ILE A 7 26.48 36.60 20.74
CA ILE A 7 25.88 35.66 19.79
C ILE A 7 24.73 34.99 20.53
N GLY A 8 23.49 35.28 20.16
CA GLY A 8 22.32 34.57 20.68
C GLY A 8 22.44 33.08 20.38
N VAL A 9 22.68 32.27 21.41
CA VAL A 9 22.63 30.82 21.32
C VAL A 9 21.17 30.47 21.02
N LYS A 10 20.92 29.82 19.88
CA LYS A 10 19.61 29.24 19.57
C LYS A 10 19.40 28.06 20.50
N GLU A 11 18.60 28.23 21.55
CA GLU A 11 18.19 27.12 22.41
C GLU A 11 17.23 26.20 21.66
N THR A 12 17.53 24.89 21.68
CA THR A 12 16.72 23.83 21.06
C THR A 12 15.92 23.12 22.14
N CYS A 13 14.69 22.73 21.83
CA CYS A 13 13.81 22.05 22.76
C CYS A 13 14.42 20.72 23.21
N PHE A 14 14.48 20.49 24.52
CA PHE A 14 15.02 19.28 25.11
C PHE A 14 14.26 18.00 24.68
N HIS A 15 12.94 18.11 24.48
CA HIS A 15 12.10 16.96 24.14
C HIS A 15 12.10 16.64 22.63
N CYS A 16 11.79 17.63 21.77
CA CYS A 16 11.58 17.40 20.34
C CYS A 16 12.74 17.83 19.43
N GLY A 17 13.68 18.65 19.94
CA GLY A 17 14.80 19.18 19.17
C GLY A 17 14.47 20.39 18.26
N ASP A 18 13.23 20.92 18.29
CA ASP A 18 12.85 22.12 17.53
C ASP A 18 13.43 23.41 18.14
N GLN A 19 13.49 24.50 17.37
CA GLN A 19 13.96 25.80 17.87
C GLN A 19 12.97 26.40 18.88
N VAL A 20 13.48 26.87 20.02
CA VAL A 20 12.70 27.57 21.05
C VAL A 20 12.67 29.06 20.69
N GLU A 21 11.48 29.66 20.63
CA GLU A 21 11.33 31.11 20.50
C GLU A 21 11.71 31.81 21.82
N VAL A 22 12.04 33.10 21.79
CA VAL A 22 12.65 33.88 22.91
C VAL A 22 11.78 33.91 24.21
N ALA A 23 10.57 33.35 24.19
CA ALA A 23 9.71 33.11 25.35
C ALA A 23 9.36 31.60 25.46
N GLY A 24 10.37 30.76 25.69
CA GLY A 24 10.22 29.32 25.88
C GLY A 24 9.57 28.92 27.21
N PHE A 25 9.03 27.70 27.27
CA PHE A 25 8.58 27.10 28.53
C PHE A 25 9.80 26.47 29.23
N HIS A 26 10.00 26.73 30.53
CA HIS A 26 11.13 26.21 31.30
C HIS A 26 10.66 25.26 32.43
N LEU A 27 11.34 24.12 32.60
CA LEU A 27 11.15 23.18 33.72
C LEU A 27 12.44 22.40 33.98
N ASP A 28 12.85 22.24 35.24
CA ASP A 28 14.02 21.46 35.68
C ASP A 28 15.32 21.71 34.87
N ASP A 29 15.70 22.98 34.67
CA ASP A 29 16.86 23.42 33.85
C ASP A 29 16.81 23.03 32.35
N HIS A 30 15.61 22.72 31.83
CA HIS A 30 15.40 22.41 30.40
C HIS A 30 14.41 23.37 29.73
N ASP A 31 14.64 23.63 28.44
CA ASP A 31 13.84 24.51 27.60
C ASP A 31 12.92 23.71 26.66
N PHE A 32 11.68 24.17 26.51
CA PHE A 32 10.66 23.52 25.69
C PHE A 32 10.03 24.48 24.68
N CYS A 33 9.83 24.00 23.45
CA CYS A 33 9.22 24.79 22.38
C CYS A 33 7.70 25.01 22.57
N CYS A 34 7.04 24.21 23.42
CA CYS A 34 5.62 24.34 23.73
C CYS A 34 5.25 23.66 25.06
N LEU A 35 4.08 24.04 25.61
CA LEU A 35 3.49 23.44 26.82
C LEU A 35 3.31 21.91 26.70
N GLY A 36 3.05 21.41 25.50
CA GLY A 36 2.93 19.96 25.25
C GLY A 36 4.23 19.22 25.51
N CYS A 37 5.35 19.70 24.98
CA CYS A 37 6.68 19.11 25.22
C CYS A 37 7.07 19.15 26.70
N GLN A 38 6.73 20.24 27.40
CA GLN A 38 6.94 20.37 28.85
C GLN A 38 6.07 19.36 29.62
N THR A 39 4.81 19.19 29.23
CA THR A 39 3.86 18.27 29.88
C THR A 39 4.30 16.82 29.72
N VAL A 40 4.73 16.41 28.51
CA VAL A 40 5.25 15.06 28.27
C VAL A 40 6.50 14.82 29.11
N TYR A 41 7.43 15.78 29.17
CA TYR A 41 8.61 15.66 30.04
C TYR A 41 8.23 15.49 31.51
N GLN A 42 7.27 16.28 32.02
CA GLN A 42 6.80 16.19 33.40
C GLN A 42 6.16 14.83 33.71
N ILE A 43 5.34 14.30 32.79
CA ILE A 43 4.74 12.96 32.90
C ILE A 43 5.84 11.89 32.98
N LEU A 44 6.87 11.98 32.14
CA LEU A 44 7.95 10.98 32.12
C LEU A 44 8.85 11.06 33.35
N SER A 45 9.27 12.25 33.79
CA SER A 45 10.15 12.40 34.95
C SER A 45 9.44 11.97 36.24
N SER A 46 8.18 12.39 36.43
CA SER A 46 7.38 11.99 37.62
C SER A 46 7.15 10.48 37.74
N ASN A 47 7.25 9.72 36.65
CA ASN A 47 7.07 8.27 36.61
C ASN A 47 8.39 7.47 36.50
N ASN A 48 9.55 8.09 36.81
CA ASN A 48 10.88 7.47 36.72
C ASN A 48 11.19 6.90 35.31
N LEU A 49 10.77 7.61 34.25
CA LEU A 49 10.97 7.25 32.85
C LEU A 49 12.04 8.09 32.14
N GLU A 50 12.92 8.78 32.88
CA GLU A 50 13.97 9.68 32.33
C GLU A 50 14.96 8.98 31.39
N SER A 51 15.13 7.66 31.52
CA SER A 51 15.91 6.85 30.58
C SER A 51 15.44 6.99 29.13
N TYR A 52 14.19 7.42 28.89
CA TYR A 52 13.65 7.76 27.57
C TYR A 52 14.57 8.70 26.77
N TYR A 53 15.18 9.69 27.45
CA TYR A 53 16.09 10.68 26.85
C TYR A 53 17.53 10.17 26.71
N ARG A 54 17.88 9.02 27.31
CA ARG A 54 19.21 8.41 27.17
C ARG A 54 19.34 7.59 25.89
N TYR A 55 18.24 7.03 25.40
CA TYR A 55 18.24 6.18 24.22
C TYR A 55 18.28 6.98 22.90
N ASN A 56 17.91 8.26 22.92
CA ASN A 56 17.98 9.16 21.76
C ASN A 56 17.98 10.62 22.23
N ALA A 57 18.71 11.51 21.54
CA ALA A 57 18.91 12.89 21.96
C ALA A 57 17.65 13.78 21.78
N HIS A 58 16.79 13.46 20.81
CA HIS A 58 15.55 14.21 20.52
C HIS A 58 14.39 13.25 20.21
N PRO A 59 13.88 12.52 21.21
CA PRO A 59 12.92 11.44 20.98
C PRO A 59 11.49 11.94 20.70
N GLY A 60 11.19 13.22 20.97
CA GLY A 60 9.86 13.82 20.99
C GLY A 60 9.42 14.53 19.71
N LYS A 61 9.77 14.05 18.50
CA LYS A 61 9.18 14.59 17.25
C LYS A 61 7.70 14.23 17.18
N VAL A 62 6.85 15.08 17.75
CA VAL A 62 5.40 14.91 17.77
C VAL A 62 4.76 15.88 16.79
N ASN A 63 3.83 15.39 15.97
CA ASN A 63 2.96 16.26 15.19
C ASN A 63 2.03 17.02 16.14
N LYS A 64 1.91 18.34 15.99
CA LYS A 64 0.94 19.16 16.73
C LYS A 64 -0.49 18.79 16.29
N THR A 65 -1.05 17.69 16.77
CA THR A 65 -2.45 17.33 16.51
C THR A 65 -3.38 17.89 17.59
N LYS A 66 -4.53 18.43 17.15
CA LYS A 66 -5.63 18.84 18.04
C LYS A 66 -6.23 17.59 18.72
N ARG A 67 -6.74 17.76 19.95
CA ARG A 67 -7.49 16.72 20.69
C ARG A 67 -8.61 16.13 19.80
N VAL A 68 -8.54 14.83 19.57
CA VAL A 68 -9.59 14.04 18.88
C VAL A 68 -10.66 13.64 19.89
N ASP A 69 -11.93 13.67 19.50
CA ASP A 69 -13.01 13.17 20.35
C ASP A 69 -12.97 11.63 20.40
N LEU A 70 -12.69 11.08 21.59
CA LEU A 70 -12.60 9.64 21.86
C LEU A 70 -13.87 9.08 22.55
N SER A 71 -14.95 9.87 22.64
CA SER A 71 -16.20 9.49 23.31
C SER A 71 -16.82 8.20 22.77
N TYR A 72 -16.62 7.90 21.49
CA TYR A 72 -17.10 6.68 20.85
C TYR A 72 -16.50 5.38 21.43
N LEU A 73 -15.37 5.46 22.14
CA LEU A 73 -14.76 4.29 22.79
C LEU A 73 -15.49 3.86 24.06
N ASP A 74 -16.42 4.68 24.57
CA ASP A 74 -17.25 4.34 25.72
C ASP A 74 -18.47 3.48 25.32
N GLU A 75 -18.82 3.41 24.02
CA GLU A 75 -19.89 2.55 23.54
C GLU A 75 -19.45 1.08 23.52
N GLU A 76 -20.13 0.22 24.31
CA GLU A 76 -19.77 -1.20 24.45
C GLU A 76 -19.69 -1.95 23.11
N GLY A 77 -20.59 -1.64 22.17
CA GLY A 77 -20.61 -2.27 20.85
C GLY A 77 -19.39 -1.95 19.99
N ILE A 78 -18.77 -0.78 20.18
CA ILE A 78 -17.52 -0.39 19.48
C ILE A 78 -16.32 -0.96 20.23
N ALA A 79 -16.28 -0.78 21.56
CA ALA A 79 -15.20 -1.27 22.39
C ALA A 79 -15.00 -2.78 22.24
N ALA A 80 -16.08 -3.57 22.28
CA ALA A 80 -16.01 -5.03 22.15
C ALA A 80 -15.44 -5.49 20.80
N LYS A 81 -15.67 -4.75 19.72
CA LYS A 81 -15.16 -5.08 18.37
C LYS A 81 -13.67 -4.76 18.20
N LEU A 82 -13.19 -3.74 18.91
CA LEU A 82 -11.78 -3.33 18.88
C LEU A 82 -10.89 -4.28 19.70
N LEU A 83 -11.39 -4.80 20.82
CA LEU A 83 -10.65 -5.75 21.65
C LEU A 83 -10.33 -7.03 20.87
N ASP A 84 -9.12 -7.55 21.04
CA ASP A 84 -8.73 -8.87 20.54
C ASP A 84 -9.25 -9.97 21.45
N TYR A 85 -9.37 -9.67 22.74
CA TYR A 85 -9.83 -10.56 23.79
C TYR A 85 -10.32 -9.76 24.99
N LYS A 86 -11.37 -10.25 25.66
CA LYS A 86 -11.90 -9.72 26.92
C LYS A 86 -12.40 -10.89 27.77
N ASP A 87 -11.92 -10.99 29.01
CA ASP A 87 -12.50 -11.86 30.04
C ASP A 87 -13.04 -11.01 31.21
N ASP A 88 -13.32 -11.64 32.36
CA ASP A 88 -13.91 -10.97 33.51
C ASP A 88 -13.01 -9.87 34.12
N GLU A 89 -11.68 -9.98 34.00
CA GLU A 89 -10.72 -9.05 34.62
C GLU A 89 -9.86 -8.29 33.60
N LEU A 90 -9.48 -8.96 32.50
CA LEU A 90 -8.45 -8.51 31.56
C LEU A 90 -9.01 -8.30 30.15
N ALA A 91 -8.52 -7.26 29.50
CA ALA A 91 -8.74 -6.99 28.09
C ALA A 91 -7.40 -6.87 27.35
N ILE A 92 -7.39 -7.31 26.09
CA ILE A 92 -6.24 -7.20 25.20
C ILE A 92 -6.67 -6.42 23.96
N ILE A 93 -5.86 -5.45 23.57
CA ILE A 93 -6.02 -4.71 22.34
C ILE A 93 -4.69 -4.58 21.61
N THR A 94 -4.72 -4.74 20.30
CA THR A 94 -3.61 -4.42 19.40
C THR A 94 -3.96 -3.17 18.61
N VAL A 95 -3.19 -2.11 18.80
CA VAL A 95 -3.39 -0.82 18.13
C VAL A 95 -2.22 -0.49 17.22
N TYR A 96 -2.51 0.12 16.06
CA TYR A 96 -1.49 0.64 15.15
C TYR A 96 -1.09 2.07 15.54
N ILE A 97 0.20 2.31 15.75
CA ILE A 97 0.76 3.58 16.20
C ILE A 97 1.83 4.06 15.18
N PRO A 98 1.46 4.89 14.19
CA PRO A 98 2.36 5.25 13.08
C PRO A 98 3.61 6.02 13.51
N VAL A 99 3.55 6.68 14.67
CA VAL A 99 4.60 7.53 15.23
C VAL A 99 5.78 6.72 15.78
N ILE A 100 5.68 5.38 15.91
CA ILE A 100 6.82 4.55 16.33
C ILE A 100 7.93 4.65 15.28
N HIS A 101 9.09 5.21 15.66
CA HIS A 101 10.21 5.46 14.74
C HIS A 101 11.61 5.26 15.35
N CYS A 102 11.74 5.13 16.68
CA CYS A 102 13.05 4.94 17.33
C CYS A 102 12.97 3.97 18.52
N SER A 103 14.14 3.60 19.06
CA SER A 103 14.28 2.75 20.25
C SER A 103 13.63 3.35 21.51
N SER A 104 13.67 4.68 21.67
CA SER A 104 12.98 5.35 22.78
C SER A 104 11.46 5.16 22.73
N CYS A 105 10.87 5.10 21.53
CA CYS A 105 9.44 4.82 21.35
C CYS A 105 9.08 3.42 21.86
N ILE A 106 9.88 2.41 21.49
CA ILE A 106 9.69 1.03 21.92
C ILE A 106 9.77 0.97 23.45
N TRP A 107 10.85 1.54 24.01
CA TRP A 107 11.07 1.50 25.45
C TRP A 107 9.92 2.13 26.23
N LEU A 108 9.44 3.31 25.84
CA LEU A 108 8.33 3.96 26.52
C LEU A 108 7.03 3.16 26.43
N LEU A 109 6.68 2.69 25.23
CA LEU A 109 5.45 1.95 24.98
C LEU A 109 5.45 0.56 25.65
N GLU A 110 6.60 -0.08 25.86
CA GLU A 110 6.70 -1.32 26.64
C GLU A 110 6.61 -1.07 28.15
N HIS A 111 6.85 0.17 28.61
CA HIS A 111 6.82 0.57 30.01
C HIS A 111 5.54 1.34 30.41
N LEU A 112 4.45 1.21 29.66
CA LEU A 112 3.16 1.86 29.97
C LEU A 112 2.61 1.51 31.37
N TYR A 113 2.95 0.34 31.90
CA TYR A 113 2.58 -0.09 33.25
C TYR A 113 3.14 0.83 34.36
N LYS A 114 4.20 1.60 34.07
CA LYS A 114 4.72 2.62 34.99
C LYS A 114 3.89 3.90 34.97
N LEU A 115 3.20 4.20 33.87
CA LEU A 115 2.33 5.36 33.75
C LEU A 115 0.93 5.09 34.29
N ASN A 116 0.44 3.86 34.16
CA ASN A 116 -0.82 3.44 34.75
C ASN A 116 -0.76 2.00 35.26
N PRO A 117 -0.95 1.75 36.57
CA PRO A 117 -0.83 0.43 37.17
C PRO A 117 -1.91 -0.57 36.71
N ALA A 118 -3.00 -0.10 36.11
CA ALA A 118 -4.02 -0.96 35.52
C ALA A 118 -3.54 -1.66 34.23
N ILE A 119 -2.43 -1.22 33.64
CA ILE A 119 -1.78 -1.87 32.49
C ILE A 119 -0.87 -2.98 33.01
N VAL A 120 -1.16 -4.22 32.64
CA VAL A 120 -0.41 -5.41 33.08
C VAL A 120 0.85 -5.60 32.26
N SER A 121 0.73 -5.47 30.94
CA SER A 121 1.88 -5.57 30.03
C SER A 121 1.61 -4.85 28.72
N SER A 122 2.66 -4.38 28.08
CA SER A 122 2.61 -3.80 26.74
C SER A 122 3.79 -4.31 25.92
N GLN A 123 3.55 -4.71 24.68
CA GLN A 123 4.57 -5.21 23.76
C GLN A 123 4.47 -4.48 22.43
N VAL A 124 5.63 -4.14 21.84
CA VAL A 124 5.68 -3.38 20.59
C VAL A 124 6.27 -4.23 19.46
N ASP A 125 5.49 -4.42 18.39
CA ASP A 125 6.00 -4.90 17.11
C ASP A 125 6.48 -3.69 16.29
N PHE A 126 7.77 -3.40 16.36
CA PHE A 126 8.37 -2.24 15.68
C PHE A 126 8.20 -2.29 14.16
N MET A 127 8.27 -3.48 13.56
CA MET A 127 8.18 -3.64 12.10
C MET A 127 6.77 -3.34 11.59
N LYS A 128 5.75 -3.70 12.39
CA LYS A 128 4.35 -3.40 12.07
C LYS A 128 3.85 -2.09 12.65
N LYS A 129 4.65 -1.42 13.48
CA LYS A 129 4.26 -0.26 14.29
C LYS A 129 2.98 -0.53 15.08
N GLN A 130 2.88 -1.71 15.70
CA GLN A 130 1.74 -2.11 16.52
C GLN A 130 2.15 -2.23 17.98
N ALA A 131 1.25 -1.84 18.89
CA ALA A 131 1.39 -2.08 20.32
C ALA A 131 0.25 -2.98 20.80
N THR A 132 0.59 -4.12 21.39
CA THR A 132 -0.36 -5.02 22.04
C THR A 132 -0.35 -4.73 23.53
N ILE A 133 -1.48 -4.24 24.04
CA ILE A 133 -1.63 -3.76 25.42
C ILE A 133 -2.63 -4.67 26.14
N LYS A 134 -2.19 -5.20 27.29
CA LYS A 134 -3.00 -5.98 28.20
C LYS A 134 -3.29 -5.13 29.44
N PHE A 135 -4.56 -4.91 29.74
CA PHE A 135 -4.99 -4.04 30.84
C PHE A 135 -6.21 -4.59 31.57
N LYS A 136 -6.40 -4.15 32.81
CA LYS A 136 -7.55 -4.51 33.63
C LYS A 136 -8.73 -3.60 33.31
N HIS A 137 -9.74 -4.12 32.62
CA HIS A 137 -10.83 -3.30 32.07
C HIS A 137 -11.79 -2.74 33.14
N GLN A 138 -11.73 -3.27 34.36
CA GLN A 138 -12.46 -2.76 35.52
C GLN A 138 -11.79 -1.53 36.15
N GLU A 139 -10.46 -1.39 36.01
CA GLU A 139 -9.67 -0.30 36.60
C GLU A 139 -9.41 0.84 35.60
N ILE A 140 -9.30 0.52 34.30
CA ILE A 140 -9.12 1.50 33.23
C ILE A 140 -10.03 1.20 32.02
N SER A 141 -10.79 2.19 31.58
CA SER A 141 -11.62 2.07 30.38
C SER A 141 -10.77 2.10 29.10
N LEU A 142 -11.32 1.56 28.00
CA LEU A 142 -10.64 1.61 26.70
C LEU A 142 -10.35 3.06 26.26
N ARG A 143 -11.31 3.97 26.47
CA ARG A 143 -11.13 5.41 26.22
C ARG A 143 -9.99 5.99 27.03
N ALA A 144 -9.92 5.72 28.33
CA ALA A 144 -8.88 6.23 29.20
C ALA A 144 -7.49 5.69 28.79
N MET A 145 -7.40 4.43 28.36
CA MET A 145 -6.17 3.83 27.84
C MET A 145 -5.71 4.51 26.53
N VAL A 146 -6.61 4.74 25.57
CA VAL A 146 -6.27 5.45 24.32
C VAL A 146 -5.91 6.91 24.58
N THR A 147 -6.58 7.55 25.56
CA THR A 147 -6.26 8.92 25.98
C THR A 147 -4.85 8.97 26.56
N LEU A 148 -4.47 8.01 27.42
CA LEU A 148 -3.11 7.91 27.97
C LEU A 148 -2.06 7.85 26.85
N LEU A 149 -2.27 7.01 25.83
CA LEU A 149 -1.37 6.92 24.66
C LEU A 149 -1.27 8.25 23.90
N THR A 150 -2.39 8.95 23.74
CA THR A 150 -2.45 10.24 23.06
C THR A 150 -1.70 11.33 23.85
N ASP A 151 -1.84 11.35 25.17
CA ASP A 151 -1.20 12.32 26.06
C ASP A 151 0.33 12.20 26.06
N ILE A 152 0.88 10.99 25.88
CA ILE A 152 2.32 10.77 25.72
C ILE A 152 2.81 10.90 24.26
N GLY A 153 1.94 11.31 23.33
CA GLY A 153 2.28 11.58 21.92
C GLY A 153 2.26 10.37 20.99
N TYR A 154 1.66 9.25 21.42
CA TYR A 154 1.55 8.00 20.66
C TYR A 154 0.10 7.68 20.30
N GLU A 155 -0.58 8.64 19.67
CA GLU A 155 -1.97 8.50 19.23
C GLU A 155 -2.15 7.25 18.33
N PRO A 156 -2.95 6.26 18.75
CA PRO A 156 -3.24 5.10 17.93
C PRO A 156 -4.24 5.48 16.82
N LYS A 157 -3.99 5.04 15.59
CA LYS A 157 -4.97 5.16 14.50
C LYS A 157 -5.96 4.00 14.61
N ILE A 158 -7.19 4.31 15.02
CA ILE A 158 -8.31 3.36 15.08
C ILE A 158 -9.21 3.61 13.86
N THR A 159 -9.37 2.61 13.00
CA THR A 159 -10.17 2.71 11.77
C THR A 159 -11.38 1.77 11.80
N LEU A 160 -12.37 2.00 10.94
CA LEU A 160 -13.53 1.10 10.80
C LEU A 160 -13.13 -0.34 10.40
N GLN A 161 -11.98 -0.54 9.75
CA GLN A 161 -11.48 -1.90 9.44
C GLN A 161 -11.11 -2.69 10.69
N ASP A 162 -10.60 -2.00 11.72
CA ASP A 162 -10.24 -2.62 13.00
C ASP A 162 -11.48 -3.06 13.79
N VAL A 163 -12.63 -2.44 13.50
CA VAL A 163 -13.96 -2.76 14.07
C VAL A 163 -14.68 -3.83 13.24
N VAL A 164 -14.51 -3.83 11.92
CA VAL A 164 -15.08 -4.81 10.99
C VAL A 164 -14.05 -5.92 10.72
N LYS A 165 -13.64 -6.64 11.77
CA LYS A 165 -12.80 -7.86 11.71
C LYS A 165 -13.50 -9.02 10.97
N GLU A 166 -14.21 -8.76 9.88
CA GLU A 166 -14.80 -9.81 9.05
C GLU A 166 -13.73 -10.48 8.18
N GLY A 167 -13.37 -11.69 8.59
CA GLY A 167 -13.46 -12.81 7.66
C GLY A 167 -12.20 -13.26 6.91
N GLN A 168 -11.02 -12.68 7.14
CA GLN A 168 -9.78 -13.23 6.56
C GLN A 168 -8.87 -13.92 7.59
N LYS A 169 -9.44 -14.80 8.42
CA LYS A 169 -8.62 -15.93 8.89
C LYS A 169 -8.45 -16.85 7.69
N LEU A 170 -7.39 -16.61 6.90
CA LEU A 170 -6.95 -17.55 5.88
C LEU A 170 -6.89 -18.94 6.52
N ASN A 171 -7.40 -19.92 5.78
CA ASN A 171 -7.46 -21.33 6.14
C ASN A 171 -6.04 -21.98 6.17
N GLN A 172 -5.03 -21.26 6.68
CA GLN A 172 -3.62 -21.70 6.78
C GLN A 172 -3.50 -22.97 7.62
N ASP A 173 -4.35 -23.13 8.63
CA ASP A 173 -4.42 -24.33 9.48
C ASP A 173 -4.61 -25.61 8.66
N ASN A 174 -5.36 -25.55 7.56
CA ASN A 174 -5.61 -26.73 6.73
C ASN A 174 -4.35 -27.13 5.93
N LEU A 175 -3.62 -26.15 5.36
CA LEU A 175 -2.40 -26.43 4.59
C LEU A 175 -1.29 -27.00 5.49
N VAL A 176 -1.10 -26.43 6.68
CA VAL A 176 -0.09 -26.91 7.63
C VAL A 176 -0.39 -28.35 8.07
N ARG A 177 -1.66 -28.70 8.31
CA ARG A 177 -2.06 -30.09 8.61
C ARG A 177 -1.73 -31.05 7.45
N LYS A 178 -1.98 -30.65 6.19
CA LYS A 178 -1.63 -31.46 5.02
C LYS A 178 -0.12 -31.68 4.89
N ILE A 179 0.69 -30.66 5.19
CA ILE A 179 2.16 -30.76 5.23
C ILE A 179 2.60 -31.71 6.32
N ALA A 180 2.04 -31.62 7.53
CA ALA A 180 2.39 -32.48 8.64
C ALA A 180 2.13 -33.97 8.32
N VAL A 181 0.96 -34.29 7.74
CA VAL A 181 0.63 -35.65 7.29
C VAL A 181 1.61 -36.12 6.21
N ALA A 182 1.86 -35.31 5.18
CA ALA A 182 2.78 -35.67 4.10
C ALA A 182 4.21 -35.88 4.61
N GLY A 183 4.68 -35.03 5.53
CA GLY A 183 6.01 -35.14 6.14
C GLY A 183 6.15 -36.36 7.04
N PHE A 184 5.12 -36.68 7.82
CA PHE A 184 5.09 -37.91 8.63
C PHE A 184 5.18 -39.16 7.75
N CYS A 185 4.34 -39.25 6.71
CA CYS A 185 4.36 -40.38 5.78
C CYS A 185 5.69 -40.47 5.00
N PHE A 186 6.23 -39.33 4.54
CA PHE A 186 7.52 -39.29 3.87
C PHE A 186 8.66 -39.78 4.77
N GLY A 187 8.78 -39.26 5.99
CA GLY A 187 9.86 -39.64 6.91
C GLY A 187 9.86 -41.15 7.20
N ASN A 188 8.69 -41.72 7.49
CA ASN A 188 8.55 -43.16 7.74
C ASN A 188 8.80 -43.99 6.48
N SER A 189 8.25 -43.58 5.34
CA SER A 189 8.42 -44.30 4.07
C SER A 189 9.89 -44.30 3.59
N MET A 190 10.59 -43.18 3.77
CA MET A 190 12.02 -43.07 3.49
C MET A 190 12.84 -43.98 4.42
N MET A 191 12.53 -44.02 5.71
CA MET A 191 13.21 -44.89 6.68
C MET A 191 13.05 -46.36 6.32
N LEU A 192 11.86 -46.78 5.89
CA LEU A 192 11.57 -48.15 5.46
C LEU A 192 12.23 -48.53 4.13
N SER A 193 12.47 -47.55 3.25
CA SER A 193 13.10 -47.77 1.94
C SER A 193 14.64 -47.69 2.01
N PHE A 194 15.19 -47.20 3.13
CA PHE A 194 16.62 -46.95 3.33
C PHE A 194 17.53 -48.19 3.15
N PRO A 195 17.20 -49.39 3.69
CA PRO A 195 18.06 -50.57 3.56
C PRO A 195 18.29 -51.01 2.11
N GLU A 196 17.32 -50.72 1.24
CA GLU A 196 17.32 -51.13 -0.16
C GLU A 196 18.22 -50.23 -1.03
N TYR A 197 18.25 -48.92 -0.75
CA TYR A 197 19.17 -47.98 -1.41
C TYR A 197 20.66 -48.31 -1.15
N PHE A 198 20.99 -48.93 -0.01
CA PHE A 198 22.36 -49.29 0.36
C PHE A 198 22.71 -50.75 0.06
N GLY A 199 21.83 -51.49 -0.64
CA GLY A 199 22.12 -52.87 -1.03
C GLY A 199 22.20 -53.84 0.15
N MET A 200 21.65 -53.48 1.32
CA MET A 200 21.53 -54.40 2.48
C MET A 200 20.42 -55.44 2.29
N ALA A 201 19.74 -55.41 1.14
CA ALA A 201 18.64 -56.29 0.74
C ALA A 201 18.94 -57.81 0.86
N SER A 202 20.21 -58.21 0.85
CA SER A 202 20.66 -59.59 1.03
C SER A 202 20.29 -60.19 2.39
N PHE A 203 20.20 -59.36 3.45
CA PHE A 203 19.83 -59.77 4.81
C PHE A 203 18.31 -59.72 5.07
N GLU A 204 17.54 -59.06 4.20
CA GLU A 204 16.16 -58.62 4.49
C GLU A 204 15.07 -59.16 3.55
N LYS A 205 15.36 -60.13 2.66
CA LYS A 205 14.34 -60.73 1.76
C LYS A 205 13.07 -61.19 2.47
N SER A 206 13.17 -61.60 3.74
CA SER A 206 12.02 -62.04 4.54
C SER A 206 11.09 -60.90 5.00
N TYR A 207 11.56 -59.66 5.06
CA TYR A 207 10.78 -58.48 5.50
C TYR A 207 10.50 -57.47 4.39
N SER A 208 11.12 -57.62 3.22
CA SER A 208 10.91 -56.75 2.04
C SER A 208 9.43 -56.60 1.68
N ALA A 209 8.65 -57.68 1.69
CA ALA A 209 7.20 -57.60 1.46
C ALA A 209 6.46 -56.81 2.54
N PHE A 210 6.83 -56.99 3.82
CA PHE A 210 6.25 -56.25 4.94
C PHE A 210 6.52 -54.75 4.83
N PHE A 211 7.77 -54.36 4.54
CA PHE A 211 8.12 -52.96 4.31
C PHE A 211 7.44 -52.37 3.07
N GLY A 212 7.27 -53.15 2.00
CA GLY A 212 6.50 -52.77 0.82
C GLY A 212 5.03 -52.46 1.15
N TYR A 213 4.35 -53.33 1.91
CA TYR A 213 2.97 -53.09 2.35
C TYR A 213 2.85 -51.87 3.25
N MET A 214 3.79 -51.66 4.18
CA MET A 214 3.83 -50.46 5.01
C MET A 214 4.04 -49.18 4.18
N ASN A 215 4.96 -49.22 3.21
CA ASN A 215 5.17 -48.12 2.27
C ASN A 215 3.87 -47.80 1.51
N LEU A 216 3.20 -48.82 0.96
CA LEU A 216 1.91 -48.64 0.29
C LEU A 216 0.86 -48.03 1.23
N MET A 217 0.78 -48.48 2.48
CA MET A 217 -0.12 -47.92 3.50
C MET A 217 0.15 -46.42 3.74
N PHE A 218 1.42 -45.99 3.79
CA PHE A 218 1.74 -44.57 3.97
C PHE A 218 1.41 -43.70 2.75
N THR A 219 1.39 -44.26 1.54
CA THR A 219 1.01 -43.49 0.33
C THR A 219 -0.48 -43.13 0.29
N LEU A 220 -1.37 -43.94 0.88
CA LEU A 220 -2.82 -43.71 0.87
C LEU A 220 -3.25 -42.37 1.49
N PRO A 221 -2.88 -42.02 2.73
CA PRO A 221 -3.24 -40.73 3.31
C PRO A 221 -2.62 -39.55 2.53
N VAL A 222 -1.42 -39.72 1.97
CA VAL A 222 -0.79 -38.69 1.15
C VAL A 222 -1.60 -38.45 -0.14
N LEU A 223 -2.01 -39.52 -0.82
CA LEU A 223 -2.80 -39.46 -2.05
C LEU A 223 -4.19 -38.86 -1.82
N LEU A 224 -4.93 -39.38 -0.83
CA LEU A 224 -6.34 -39.05 -0.63
C LEU A 224 -6.55 -37.73 0.11
N TYR A 225 -5.65 -37.37 1.04
CA TYR A 225 -5.79 -36.18 1.87
C TYR A 225 -4.84 -35.05 1.45
N SER A 226 -3.53 -35.30 1.46
CA SER A 226 -2.52 -34.25 1.21
C SER A 226 -2.53 -33.77 -0.25
N ALA A 227 -2.72 -34.67 -1.22
CA ALA A 227 -2.74 -34.34 -2.65
C ALA A 227 -4.14 -33.96 -3.20
N SER A 228 -5.19 -34.04 -2.38
CA SER A 228 -6.59 -33.80 -2.77
C SER A 228 -6.84 -32.50 -3.55
N ASP A 229 -6.17 -31.40 -3.16
CA ASP A 229 -6.33 -30.10 -3.81
C ASP A 229 -5.85 -30.11 -5.27
N TYR A 230 -4.78 -30.86 -5.57
CA TYR A 230 -4.24 -30.97 -6.92
C TYR A 230 -5.17 -31.77 -7.82
N PHE A 231 -5.74 -32.88 -7.32
CA PHE A 231 -6.75 -33.64 -8.06
C PHE A 231 -8.01 -32.82 -8.34
N ARG A 232 -8.50 -32.07 -7.34
CA ARG A 232 -9.65 -31.18 -7.51
C ARG A 232 -9.37 -30.08 -8.53
N SER A 233 -8.20 -29.43 -8.44
CA SER A 233 -7.78 -28.38 -9.38
C SER A 233 -7.65 -28.93 -10.80
N ALA A 234 -6.99 -30.08 -10.98
CA ALA A 234 -6.84 -30.75 -12.27
C ALA A 234 -8.19 -31.09 -12.91
N TRP A 235 -9.12 -31.66 -12.12
CA TRP A 235 -10.46 -32.00 -12.60
C TRP A 235 -11.26 -30.78 -13.05
N LEU A 236 -11.23 -29.70 -12.24
CA LEU A 236 -11.90 -28.45 -12.58
C LEU A 236 -11.31 -27.80 -13.83
N SER A 237 -9.99 -27.77 -13.94
CA SER A 237 -9.27 -27.24 -15.11
C SER A 237 -9.62 -28.01 -16.39
N LEU A 238 -9.61 -29.34 -16.34
CA LEU A 238 -10.04 -30.18 -17.46
C LEU A 238 -11.50 -29.90 -17.85
N LYS A 239 -12.42 -29.79 -16.88
CA LYS A 239 -13.82 -29.45 -17.13
C LYS A 239 -13.98 -28.06 -17.79
N GLN A 240 -13.12 -27.12 -17.43
CA GLN A 240 -13.08 -25.76 -18.00
C GLN A 240 -12.29 -25.69 -19.33
N LYS A 241 -11.80 -26.81 -19.87
CA LYS A 241 -10.94 -26.88 -21.07
C LYS A 241 -9.69 -26.00 -20.97
N ARG A 242 -9.18 -25.78 -19.75
CA ARG A 242 -7.91 -25.09 -19.48
C ARG A 242 -6.93 -26.10 -18.90
N LEU A 243 -5.69 -26.13 -19.38
CA LEU A 243 -4.64 -26.98 -18.82
C LEU A 243 -3.77 -26.13 -17.89
N ASN A 244 -3.77 -26.46 -16.59
CA ASN A 244 -2.90 -25.84 -15.59
C ASN A 244 -1.80 -26.83 -15.15
N LEU A 245 -0.83 -26.35 -14.36
CA LEU A 245 0.29 -27.16 -13.86
C LEU A 245 -0.15 -28.30 -12.93
N ASP A 246 -1.36 -28.21 -12.37
CA ASP A 246 -1.88 -29.24 -11.47
C ASP A 246 -2.30 -30.51 -12.22
N VAL A 247 -2.63 -30.42 -13.52
CA VAL A 247 -2.99 -31.58 -14.36
C VAL A 247 -1.85 -32.60 -14.47
N PRO A 248 -0.64 -32.24 -14.98
CA PRO A 248 0.46 -33.21 -15.10
C PRO A 248 0.93 -33.67 -13.72
N LEU A 249 0.85 -32.81 -12.69
CA LEU A 249 1.21 -33.19 -11.33
C LEU A 249 0.27 -34.24 -10.73
N ALA A 250 -1.05 -34.03 -10.82
CA ALA A 250 -2.04 -34.98 -10.36
C ALA A 250 -1.92 -36.32 -11.09
N LEU A 251 -1.65 -36.28 -12.40
CA LEU A 251 -1.39 -37.48 -13.19
C LEU A 251 -0.12 -38.21 -12.72
N GLY A 252 0.98 -37.49 -12.51
CA GLY A 252 2.23 -38.05 -12.01
C GLY A 252 2.08 -38.72 -10.64
N ILE A 253 1.38 -38.08 -9.71
CA ILE A 253 1.07 -38.65 -8.39
C ILE A 253 0.24 -39.93 -8.53
N PHE A 254 -0.79 -39.92 -9.38
CA PHE A 254 -1.65 -41.09 -9.60
C PHE A 254 -0.87 -42.27 -10.22
N VAL A 255 -0.04 -41.99 -11.24
CA VAL A 255 0.77 -43.00 -11.92
C VAL A 255 1.83 -43.60 -10.97
N LEU A 256 2.46 -42.79 -10.13
CA LEU A 256 3.41 -43.24 -9.09
C LEU A 256 2.73 -44.16 -8.07
N PHE A 257 1.53 -43.80 -7.62
CA PHE A 257 0.76 -44.63 -6.70
C PHE A 257 0.42 -45.97 -7.35
N LEU A 258 -0.11 -45.95 -8.59
CA LEU A 258 -0.49 -47.16 -9.30
C LEU A 258 0.72 -48.08 -9.54
N ARG A 259 1.87 -47.51 -9.93
CA ARG A 259 3.12 -48.26 -10.10
C ARG A 259 3.58 -48.89 -8.79
N THR A 260 3.57 -48.13 -7.70
CA THR A 260 3.93 -48.61 -6.36
C THR A 260 3.00 -49.74 -5.92
N ALA A 261 1.70 -49.57 -6.12
CA ALA A 261 0.71 -50.58 -5.79
C ALA A 261 0.95 -51.88 -6.57
N ILE A 262 1.17 -51.80 -7.89
CA ILE A 262 1.46 -52.98 -8.71
C ILE A 262 2.73 -53.67 -8.21
N GLU A 263 3.85 -52.96 -8.10
CA GLU A 263 5.15 -53.56 -7.77
C GLU A 263 5.17 -54.23 -6.39
N VAL A 264 4.52 -53.61 -5.39
CA VAL A 264 4.38 -54.16 -4.03
C VAL A 264 3.43 -55.36 -4.02
N LEU A 265 2.29 -55.28 -4.69
CA LEU A 265 1.29 -56.37 -4.73
C LEU A 265 1.80 -57.59 -5.52
N THR A 266 2.57 -57.37 -6.58
CA THR A 266 3.18 -58.46 -7.37
C THR A 266 4.52 -58.94 -6.83
N ILE A 267 5.02 -58.33 -5.74
CA ILE A 267 6.32 -58.64 -5.11
C ILE A 267 7.47 -58.57 -6.14
N SER A 268 7.31 -57.72 -7.16
CA SER A 268 8.32 -57.53 -8.21
C SER A 268 9.36 -56.47 -7.85
N GLY A 269 9.05 -55.65 -6.84
CA GLY A 269 9.93 -54.63 -6.32
C GLY A 269 9.30 -53.91 -5.12
N PRO A 270 10.06 -53.02 -4.47
CA PRO A 270 9.62 -52.29 -3.28
C PRO A 270 8.64 -51.14 -3.57
N GLY A 271 8.44 -50.80 -4.84
CA GLY A 271 7.65 -49.65 -5.26
C GLY A 271 8.37 -48.31 -5.05
N PHE A 272 7.63 -47.22 -5.30
CA PHE A 272 8.13 -45.83 -5.26
C PHE A 272 7.36 -44.98 -4.24
N GLY A 273 6.97 -45.60 -3.12
CA GLY A 273 6.14 -44.96 -2.10
C GLY A 273 6.83 -43.76 -1.43
N ASP A 274 8.13 -43.88 -1.19
CA ASP A 274 9.01 -42.82 -0.66
C ASP A 274 9.05 -41.61 -1.59
N THR A 275 9.16 -41.87 -2.89
CA THR A 275 9.20 -40.86 -3.95
C THR A 275 7.86 -40.14 -4.05
N LEU A 276 6.73 -40.85 -3.98
CA LEU A 276 5.40 -40.23 -3.96
C LEU A 276 5.21 -39.35 -2.72
N CYS A 277 5.57 -39.84 -1.53
CA CYS A 277 5.40 -39.09 -0.29
C CYS A 277 6.28 -37.83 -0.27
N SER A 278 7.54 -37.94 -0.70
CA SER A 278 8.47 -36.82 -0.79
C SER A 278 7.99 -35.75 -1.79
N LEU A 279 7.53 -36.16 -2.97
CA LEU A 279 7.01 -35.26 -4.00
C LEU A 279 5.87 -34.40 -3.45
N VAL A 280 4.84 -35.02 -2.85
CA VAL A 280 3.69 -34.27 -2.31
C VAL A 280 4.11 -33.37 -1.14
N PHE A 281 4.99 -33.84 -0.27
CA PHE A 281 5.51 -33.06 0.86
C PHE A 281 6.23 -31.78 0.39
N PHE A 282 7.19 -31.89 -0.52
CA PHE A 282 7.96 -30.73 -0.99
C PHE A 282 7.11 -29.72 -1.76
N ILE A 283 6.13 -30.18 -2.54
CA ILE A 283 5.23 -29.27 -3.27
C ILE A 283 4.32 -28.52 -2.29
N LEU A 284 3.81 -29.18 -1.24
CA LEU A 284 3.02 -28.50 -0.20
C LEU A 284 3.85 -27.48 0.59
N ILE A 285 5.11 -27.78 0.91
CA ILE A 285 6.04 -26.80 1.48
C ILE A 285 6.21 -25.60 0.54
N GLY A 286 6.44 -25.84 -0.75
CA GLY A 286 6.54 -24.78 -1.76
C GLY A 286 5.30 -23.88 -1.77
N LYS A 287 4.10 -24.49 -1.73
CA LYS A 287 2.81 -23.79 -1.66
C LYS A 287 2.66 -22.96 -0.37
N TRP A 288 3.15 -23.47 0.76
CA TRP A 288 3.12 -22.74 2.04
C TRP A 288 4.07 -21.55 2.04
N VAL A 289 5.30 -21.72 1.55
CA VAL A 289 6.26 -20.60 1.38
C VAL A 289 5.69 -19.55 0.45
N GLN A 290 5.06 -19.97 -0.65
CA GLN A 290 4.35 -19.07 -1.56
C GLN A 290 3.26 -18.28 -0.81
N GLN A 291 2.29 -18.96 -0.18
CA GLN A 291 1.19 -18.28 0.53
C GLN A 291 1.66 -17.32 1.62
N ARG A 292 2.67 -17.71 2.40
CA ARG A 292 3.23 -16.86 3.46
C ARG A 292 3.90 -15.61 2.90
N THR A 293 4.55 -15.73 1.75
CA THR A 293 5.18 -14.60 1.06
C THR A 293 4.13 -13.62 0.50
N TYR A 294 3.01 -14.13 -0.02
CA TYR A 294 1.92 -13.30 -0.56
C TYR A 294 1.10 -12.59 0.53
N TYR A 295 0.79 -13.28 1.63
CA TYR A 295 -0.12 -12.74 2.65
C TYR A 295 0.46 -11.58 3.45
N HIS A 296 1.78 -11.53 3.65
CA HIS A 296 2.41 -10.44 4.38
C HIS A 296 2.39 -9.10 3.63
N ILE A 297 1.93 -9.06 2.37
CA ILE A 297 2.11 -7.91 1.49
C ILE A 297 0.81 -7.41 0.85
N SER A 298 -0.28 -8.19 0.86
CA SER A 298 -1.60 -7.70 0.42
C SER A 298 -2.24 -6.82 1.49
N PHE A 299 -1.81 -5.56 1.57
CA PHE A 299 -2.50 -4.52 2.33
C PHE A 299 -3.72 -4.07 1.52
N GLU A 300 -4.84 -4.78 1.62
CA GLU A 300 -6.12 -4.27 1.16
C GLU A 300 -6.67 -3.30 2.20
N ARG A 301 -6.25 -2.03 2.14
CA ARG A 301 -6.96 -0.95 2.82
C ARG A 301 -8.15 -0.52 1.96
N ASP A 302 -9.31 -0.98 2.38
CA ASP A 302 -10.61 -0.57 1.88
C ASP A 302 -10.92 0.91 2.21
N TYR A 303 -11.81 1.54 1.46
CA TYR A 303 -12.25 2.93 1.65
C TYR A 303 -12.84 3.21 3.03
N ARG A 304 -13.21 2.17 3.77
CA ARG A 304 -13.64 2.22 5.17
C ARG A 304 -12.59 2.84 6.10
N SER A 305 -11.30 2.88 5.73
CA SER A 305 -10.27 3.59 6.51
C SER A 305 -10.45 5.11 6.58
N TYR A 306 -11.29 5.70 5.71
CA TYR A 306 -11.43 7.16 5.57
C TYR A 306 -12.57 7.78 6.36
N PHE A 307 -13.56 6.98 6.73
CA PHE A 307 -14.70 7.46 7.48
C PHE A 307 -14.41 7.35 9.00
N PRO A 308 -14.95 8.27 9.81
CA PRO A 308 -14.80 8.17 11.27
C PRO A 308 -15.43 6.87 11.79
N VAL A 309 -15.04 6.42 12.98
CA VAL A 309 -15.61 5.18 13.55
C VAL A 309 -17.08 5.38 13.95
N ALA A 310 -17.40 6.56 14.46
CA ALA A 310 -18.72 6.96 14.92
C ALA A 310 -18.97 8.44 14.62
N VAL A 311 -20.25 8.82 14.62
CA VAL A 311 -20.74 10.17 14.41
C VAL A 311 -21.74 10.49 15.52
N THR A 312 -21.76 11.73 16.00
CA THR A 312 -22.74 12.16 17.00
C THR A 312 -24.12 12.28 16.37
N VAL A 313 -25.08 11.49 16.84
CA VAL A 313 -26.51 11.58 16.47
C VAL A 313 -27.24 12.36 17.54
N ILE A 314 -28.00 13.38 17.12
CA ILE A 314 -28.83 14.23 17.97
C ILE A 314 -30.18 13.52 18.16
N SER A 315 -30.49 13.15 19.39
CA SER A 315 -31.74 12.51 19.81
C SER A 315 -32.47 13.38 20.84
N ASN A 316 -33.76 13.15 21.04
CA ASN A 316 -34.53 13.78 22.11
C ASN A 316 -33.99 13.44 23.52
N ASP A 317 -33.28 12.31 23.65
CA ASP A 317 -32.65 11.86 24.90
C ASP A 317 -31.20 12.36 25.07
N GLY A 318 -30.73 13.22 24.16
CA GLY A 318 -29.38 13.79 24.16
C GLY A 318 -28.49 13.32 23.00
N ASP A 319 -27.34 13.96 22.87
CA ASP A 319 -26.35 13.66 21.82
C ASP A 319 -25.64 12.33 22.11
N LYS A 320 -25.71 11.37 21.17
CA LYS A 320 -25.11 10.03 21.32
C LYS A 320 -24.13 9.71 20.20
N PRO A 321 -22.89 9.27 20.49
CA PRO A 321 -21.99 8.73 19.46
C PRO A 321 -22.55 7.41 18.92
N THR A 322 -22.78 7.35 17.61
CA THR A 322 -23.36 6.19 16.92
C THR A 322 -22.39 5.68 15.86
N PRO A 323 -22.10 4.36 15.79
CA PRO A 323 -21.28 3.79 14.73
C PRO A 323 -21.82 4.14 13.34
N ILE A 324 -20.93 4.45 12.39
CA ILE A 324 -21.38 4.82 11.03
C ILE A 324 -22.21 3.73 10.35
N GLY A 325 -21.93 2.45 10.62
CA GLY A 325 -22.69 1.33 10.08
C GLY A 325 -24.15 1.28 10.55
N ASP A 326 -24.44 1.90 11.69
CA ASP A 326 -25.77 1.90 12.31
C ASP A 326 -26.58 3.17 11.99
N LEU A 327 -26.00 4.08 11.20
CA LEU A 327 -26.63 5.33 10.78
C LEU A 327 -27.82 5.06 9.84
N LYS A 328 -28.99 5.60 10.18
CA LYS A 328 -30.24 5.40 9.44
C LYS A 328 -30.65 6.66 8.69
N LEU A 329 -31.49 6.47 7.68
CA LEU A 329 -32.13 7.56 6.97
C LEU A 329 -33.05 8.32 7.95
N GLY A 330 -32.91 9.65 7.98
CA GLY A 330 -33.63 10.54 8.89
C GLY A 330 -32.90 10.82 10.20
N ASP A 331 -31.77 10.15 10.48
CA ASP A 331 -30.96 10.48 11.65
C ASP A 331 -30.41 11.91 11.52
N ARG A 332 -30.48 12.67 12.61
CA ARG A 332 -29.87 14.00 12.70
C ARG A 332 -28.48 13.86 13.27
N ILE A 333 -27.48 14.30 12.53
CA ILE A 333 -26.08 14.21 12.91
C ILE A 333 -25.49 15.60 13.17
N LEU A 334 -24.62 15.66 14.16
CA LEU A 334 -23.79 16.83 14.44
C LEU A 334 -22.42 16.61 13.82
N VAL A 335 -21.99 17.53 12.96
CA VAL A 335 -20.65 17.53 12.35
C VAL A 335 -19.93 18.81 12.76
N ARG A 336 -18.84 18.67 13.51
CA ARG A 336 -18.05 19.80 14.04
C ARG A 336 -16.99 20.26 13.03
N ASN A 337 -16.35 21.38 13.37
CA ASN A 337 -15.19 21.86 12.63
C ASN A 337 -14.12 20.77 12.52
N ASN A 338 -13.59 20.58 11.31
CA ASN A 338 -12.65 19.54 10.89
C ASN A 338 -13.18 18.11 10.93
N GLU A 339 -14.45 17.86 11.20
CA GLU A 339 -15.03 16.51 11.08
C GLU A 339 -15.41 16.21 9.62
N ILE A 340 -15.33 14.93 9.25
CA ILE A 340 -15.73 14.44 7.93
C ILE A 340 -17.21 14.13 7.95
N ILE A 341 -17.92 14.58 6.91
CA ILE A 341 -19.33 14.28 6.69
C ILE A 341 -19.46 12.81 6.25
N PRO A 342 -20.10 11.95 7.06
CA PRO A 342 -20.08 10.49 6.87
C PRO A 342 -21.03 9.99 5.78
N ALA A 343 -22.11 10.73 5.52
CA ALA A 343 -23.25 10.30 4.73
C ALA A 343 -23.77 11.48 3.89
N ASP A 344 -24.49 11.20 2.80
CA ASP A 344 -25.18 12.28 2.08
C ASP A 344 -26.33 12.75 2.98
N ALA A 345 -26.31 14.04 3.31
CA ALA A 345 -27.21 14.62 4.31
C ALA A 345 -27.68 16.03 3.90
N ILE A 346 -28.83 16.48 4.38
CA ILE A 346 -29.35 17.83 4.14
C ILE A 346 -28.93 18.75 5.29
N LEU A 347 -28.46 19.95 4.98
CA LEU A 347 -28.11 20.96 5.98
C LEU A 347 -29.37 21.51 6.66
N LEU A 348 -29.50 21.26 7.96
CA LEU A 348 -30.62 21.77 8.79
C LEU A 348 -30.26 23.06 9.52
N LYS A 349 -29.01 23.21 9.97
CA LYS A 349 -28.58 24.36 10.78
C LYS A 349 -27.07 24.60 10.71
N GLY A 350 -26.69 25.88 10.82
CA GLY A 350 -25.30 26.35 10.78
C GLY A 350 -24.83 26.72 9.38
N GLN A 351 -23.67 27.38 9.31
CA GLN A 351 -23.00 27.74 8.06
C GLN A 351 -22.06 26.61 7.61
N ALA A 352 -22.45 25.89 6.57
CA ALA A 352 -21.62 24.87 5.97
C ALA A 352 -20.58 25.50 5.03
N SER A 353 -19.30 25.31 5.34
CA SER A 353 -18.17 25.58 4.45
C SER A 353 -17.40 24.28 4.33
N VAL A 354 -17.61 23.57 3.22
CA VAL A 354 -17.18 22.18 3.08
C VAL A 354 -15.97 22.11 2.16
N ASP A 355 -14.86 21.65 2.71
CA ASP A 355 -13.66 21.33 1.96
C ASP A 355 -13.76 19.91 1.40
N PHE A 356 -13.82 19.82 0.07
CA PHE A 356 -13.80 18.55 -0.64
C PHE A 356 -12.40 18.18 -1.11
N SER A 357 -11.32 18.80 -0.64
CA SER A 357 -9.94 18.44 -0.98
C SER A 357 -9.65 16.96 -0.80
N PHE A 358 -10.29 16.34 0.20
CA PHE A 358 -10.21 14.91 0.45
C PHE A 358 -10.80 14.03 -0.67
N VAL A 359 -11.79 14.53 -1.41
CA VAL A 359 -12.48 13.79 -2.50
C VAL A 359 -12.05 14.28 -3.88
N THR A 360 -11.79 15.58 -4.01
CA THR A 360 -11.57 16.29 -5.27
C THR A 360 -10.13 16.76 -5.44
N GLY A 361 -9.26 16.60 -4.44
CA GLY A 361 -7.87 17.08 -4.48
C GLY A 361 -7.72 18.62 -4.45
N GLU A 362 -8.82 19.36 -4.57
CA GLU A 362 -8.85 20.83 -4.60
C GLU A 362 -9.32 21.38 -3.25
N SER A 363 -8.51 22.24 -2.62
CA SER A 363 -8.84 22.90 -1.33
C SER A 363 -9.82 24.06 -1.46
N LYS A 364 -10.70 24.04 -2.48
CA LYS A 364 -11.70 25.09 -2.64
C LYS A 364 -12.93 24.74 -1.81
N GLU A 365 -13.10 25.47 -0.72
CA GLU A 365 -14.28 25.35 0.13
C GLU A 365 -15.55 25.69 -0.65
N VAL A 366 -16.56 24.82 -0.53
CA VAL A 366 -17.89 25.04 -1.10
C VAL A 366 -18.84 25.38 0.03
N SER A 367 -19.38 26.60 -0.02
CA SER A 367 -20.42 27.01 0.92
C SER A 367 -21.76 26.37 0.54
N LYS A 368 -22.52 25.90 1.54
CA LYS A 368 -23.87 25.34 1.38
C LYS A 368 -24.86 26.12 2.21
N VAL A 369 -26.08 26.29 1.66
CA VAL A 369 -27.19 26.96 2.36
C VAL A 369 -28.17 25.95 2.95
N LEU A 370 -28.97 26.39 3.92
CA LEU A 370 -29.97 25.55 4.58
C LEU A 370 -30.90 24.89 3.56
N GLY A 371 -31.19 23.60 3.74
CA GLY A 371 -32.00 22.78 2.84
C GLY A 371 -31.24 22.17 1.66
N GLU A 372 -29.96 22.52 1.43
CA GLU A 372 -29.15 21.86 0.41
C GLU A 372 -28.56 20.53 0.88
N VAL A 373 -28.33 19.64 -0.10
CA VAL A 373 -27.61 18.39 0.13
C VAL A 373 -26.11 18.67 0.25
N VAL A 374 -25.53 18.14 1.31
CA VAL A 374 -24.10 18.03 1.57
C VAL A 374 -23.70 16.57 1.38
N TYR A 375 -22.72 16.34 0.50
CA TYR A 375 -22.30 14.99 0.13
C TYR A 375 -21.28 14.40 1.12
N ALA A 376 -21.29 13.07 1.26
CA ALA A 376 -20.31 12.35 2.06
C ALA A 376 -18.87 12.58 1.58
N GLY A 377 -17.92 12.62 2.52
CA GLY A 377 -16.49 12.79 2.26
C GLY A 377 -15.98 14.24 2.32
N GLY A 378 -16.88 15.23 2.37
CA GLY A 378 -16.48 16.62 2.64
C GLY A 378 -16.07 16.83 4.10
N ARG A 379 -15.13 17.74 4.35
CA ARG A 379 -14.74 18.17 5.70
C ARG A 379 -15.35 19.53 6.01
N GLN A 380 -16.02 19.67 7.15
CA GLN A 380 -16.58 20.96 7.57
C GLN A 380 -15.47 21.87 8.11
N MET A 381 -15.31 23.07 7.55
CA MET A 381 -14.22 24.00 7.90
C MET A 381 -14.66 25.16 8.80
N ALA A 382 -15.97 25.44 8.85
CA ALA A 382 -16.55 26.55 9.61
C ALA A 382 -17.11 26.08 10.98
N GLU A 383 -18.26 26.60 11.40
CA GLU A 383 -18.90 26.22 12.67
C GLU A 383 -19.49 24.80 12.62
N ALA A 384 -19.93 24.29 13.77
CA ALA A 384 -20.63 23.01 13.82
C ALA A 384 -21.96 23.10 13.07
N ILE A 385 -22.27 22.07 12.29
CA ILE A 385 -23.49 21.98 11.48
C ILE A 385 -24.34 20.79 11.90
N GLU A 386 -25.65 20.95 11.83
CA GLU A 386 -26.62 19.88 12.02
C GLU A 386 -27.11 19.42 10.65
N LEU A 387 -27.01 18.12 10.37
CA LEU A 387 -27.40 17.53 9.09
C LEU A 387 -28.43 16.42 9.30
N GLU A 388 -29.34 16.23 8.35
CA GLU A 388 -30.26 15.08 8.33
C GLU A 388 -29.85 14.08 7.26
N VAL A 389 -29.62 12.83 7.64
CA VAL A 389 -29.15 11.79 6.73
C VAL A 389 -30.23 11.46 5.70
N VAL A 390 -29.93 11.68 4.42
CA VAL A 390 -30.83 11.33 3.31
C VAL A 390 -30.44 10.03 2.61
N LYS A 391 -29.17 9.65 2.66
CA LYS A 391 -28.71 8.33 2.21
C LYS A 391 -27.71 7.74 3.19
N PRO A 392 -27.85 6.47 3.58
CA PRO A 392 -26.86 5.80 4.42
C PRO A 392 -25.51 5.70 3.70
N VAL A 393 -24.43 5.55 4.48
CA VAL A 393 -23.03 5.61 3.98
C VAL A 393 -22.79 4.63 2.83
N SER A 394 -23.31 3.41 2.93
CA SER A 394 -23.18 2.37 1.89
C SER A 394 -23.78 2.76 0.52
N GLN A 395 -24.68 3.75 0.50
CA GLN A 395 -25.38 4.23 -0.70
C GLN A 395 -25.01 5.69 -1.05
N SER A 396 -24.08 6.29 -0.31
CA SER A 396 -23.61 7.66 -0.54
C SER A 396 -22.99 7.81 -1.93
N TYR A 397 -22.96 9.05 -2.45
CA TYR A 397 -22.34 9.35 -3.73
C TYR A 397 -20.89 8.86 -3.83
N LEU A 398 -20.10 9.11 -2.77
CA LEU A 398 -18.69 8.68 -2.70
C LEU A 398 -18.56 7.15 -2.73
N THR A 399 -19.37 6.44 -1.93
CA THR A 399 -19.36 4.98 -1.92
C THR A 399 -19.84 4.40 -3.24
N LYS A 400 -20.80 5.01 -3.95
CA LYS A 400 -21.20 4.58 -5.30
C LYS A 400 -20.09 4.79 -6.33
N LEU A 401 -19.32 5.87 -6.22
CA LEU A 401 -18.17 6.12 -7.09
C LEU A 401 -17.11 5.02 -6.92
N TRP A 402 -16.90 4.54 -5.69
CA TRP A 402 -15.92 3.49 -5.37
C TRP A 402 -16.44 2.05 -5.52
N ASN A 403 -17.73 1.80 -5.26
CA ASN A 403 -18.36 0.46 -5.28
C ASN A 403 -19.17 0.17 -6.55
N ASN A 404 -19.13 1.01 -7.58
CA ASN A 404 -19.90 0.78 -8.80
C ASN A 404 -19.62 -0.64 -9.35
N GLU A 405 -20.67 -1.45 -9.50
CA GLU A 405 -20.55 -2.88 -9.85
C GLU A 405 -19.94 -3.12 -11.24
N SER A 406 -20.06 -2.13 -12.13
CA SER A 406 -19.33 -2.08 -13.40
C SER A 406 -17.81 -2.17 -13.24
N PHE A 407 -17.28 -1.81 -12.07
CA PHE A 407 -15.88 -1.95 -11.71
C PHE A 407 -15.53 -3.30 -11.05
N LYS A 408 -16.45 -3.97 -10.32
CA LYS A 408 -16.21 -5.31 -9.73
C LYS A 408 -16.02 -6.41 -10.78
N ALA A 409 -16.60 -6.25 -11.96
CA ALA A 409 -16.39 -7.16 -13.09
C ALA A 409 -14.95 -7.13 -13.65
N TYR A 410 -14.12 -6.16 -13.22
CA TYR A 410 -12.72 -5.96 -13.63
C TYR A 410 -11.71 -6.43 -12.56
N ASP A 411 -11.97 -7.56 -11.89
CA ASP A 411 -10.86 -8.31 -11.28
C ASP A 411 -9.97 -8.79 -12.43
N LYS A 412 -8.94 -7.98 -12.75
CA LYS A 412 -7.96 -8.28 -13.79
C LYS A 412 -7.30 -9.61 -13.44
N GLN A 413 -7.72 -10.69 -14.08
CA GLN A 413 -6.93 -11.89 -14.16
C GLN A 413 -5.71 -11.55 -15.01
N PHE A 414 -4.61 -11.22 -14.35
CA PHE A 414 -3.35 -11.02 -15.04
C PHE A 414 -2.96 -12.34 -15.71
N ASP A 415 -2.83 -12.33 -17.03
CA ASP A 415 -2.24 -13.44 -17.78
C ASP A 415 -0.75 -13.48 -17.45
N THR A 416 -0.42 -14.17 -16.36
CA THR A 416 0.96 -14.35 -15.92
C THR A 416 1.72 -15.18 -16.95
N PHE A 417 3.02 -14.90 -17.10
CA PHE A 417 3.91 -15.66 -17.97
C PHE A 417 3.86 -17.18 -17.68
N ILE A 418 3.69 -17.54 -16.40
CA ILE A 418 3.53 -18.93 -15.96
C ILE A 418 2.26 -19.56 -16.54
N GLY A 419 1.13 -18.85 -16.57
CA GLY A 419 -0.13 -19.35 -17.13
C GLY A 419 -0.02 -19.74 -18.60
N PHE A 420 0.66 -18.91 -19.40
CA PHE A 420 0.93 -19.19 -20.81
C PHE A 420 1.79 -20.45 -20.98
N ILE A 421 2.92 -20.54 -20.26
CA ILE A 421 3.82 -21.69 -20.34
C ILE A 421 3.12 -22.98 -19.89
N SER A 422 2.32 -22.90 -18.82
CA SER A 422 1.69 -24.06 -18.20
C SER A 422 0.91 -24.91 -19.18
N LYS A 423 0.19 -24.27 -20.11
CA LYS A 423 -0.60 -24.96 -21.14
C LYS A 423 0.27 -25.74 -22.13
N TYR A 424 1.25 -25.06 -22.73
CA TYR A 424 2.09 -25.67 -23.77
C TYR A 424 3.09 -26.68 -23.19
N PHE A 425 3.63 -26.40 -22.01
CA PHE A 425 4.52 -27.31 -21.31
C PHE A 425 3.83 -28.62 -20.95
N THR A 426 2.60 -28.54 -20.41
CA THR A 426 1.81 -29.74 -20.08
C THR A 426 1.55 -30.60 -21.32
N LEU A 427 1.15 -29.99 -22.43
CA LEU A 427 0.88 -30.72 -23.68
C LEU A 427 2.17 -31.38 -24.23
N GLY A 428 3.27 -30.62 -24.26
CA GLY A 428 4.57 -31.13 -24.71
C GLY A 428 5.05 -32.30 -23.84
N LEU A 429 4.89 -32.20 -22.52
CA LEU A 429 5.27 -33.24 -21.58
C LEU A 429 4.50 -34.55 -21.82
N LEU A 430 3.18 -34.47 -21.93
CA LEU A 430 2.34 -35.64 -22.19
C LEU A 430 2.68 -36.31 -23.52
N LEU A 431 2.97 -35.50 -24.54
CA LEU A 431 3.37 -36.02 -25.85
C LEU A 431 4.72 -36.75 -25.76
N ILE A 432 5.72 -36.18 -25.08
CA ILE A 432 7.03 -36.83 -24.88
C ILE A 432 6.87 -38.14 -24.11
N ALA A 433 6.06 -38.16 -23.05
CA ALA A 433 5.81 -39.36 -22.25
C ALA A 433 5.20 -40.47 -23.12
N LEU A 434 4.16 -40.15 -23.89
CA LEU A 434 3.49 -41.10 -24.79
C LEU A 434 4.40 -41.62 -25.90
N VAL A 435 5.11 -40.72 -26.60
CA VAL A 435 6.01 -41.11 -27.69
C VAL A 435 7.14 -42.00 -27.18
N SER A 436 7.73 -41.64 -26.04
CA SER A 436 8.77 -42.46 -25.40
C SER A 436 8.27 -43.87 -25.09
N SER A 437 7.07 -43.99 -24.49
CA SER A 437 6.47 -45.29 -24.21
C SER A 437 6.21 -46.11 -25.48
N VAL A 438 5.68 -45.48 -26.53
CA VAL A 438 5.40 -46.18 -27.80
C VAL A 438 6.69 -46.72 -28.43
N ILE A 439 7.77 -45.94 -28.44
CA ILE A 439 9.07 -46.37 -28.99
C ILE A 439 9.55 -47.64 -28.29
N TRP A 440 9.58 -47.66 -26.95
CA TRP A 440 10.03 -48.82 -26.19
C TRP A 440 9.07 -50.02 -26.29
N LEU A 441 7.76 -49.78 -26.40
CA LEU A 441 6.79 -50.85 -26.66
C LEU A 441 7.02 -51.50 -28.02
N THR A 442 7.27 -50.71 -29.07
CA THR A 442 7.58 -51.26 -30.40
C THR A 442 8.92 -52.01 -30.45
N GLY A 443 9.85 -51.67 -29.56
CA GLY A 443 11.11 -52.40 -29.36
C GLY A 443 10.99 -53.70 -28.55
N GLY A 444 9.79 -54.04 -28.06
CA GLY A 444 9.55 -55.25 -27.25
C GLY A 444 9.91 -55.13 -25.76
N GLU A 445 10.25 -53.93 -25.28
CA GLU A 445 10.71 -53.71 -23.90
C GLU A 445 9.65 -53.01 -23.04
N ALA A 446 8.57 -53.74 -22.72
CA ALA A 446 7.42 -53.21 -21.97
C ALA A 446 7.81 -52.59 -20.61
N THR A 447 8.77 -53.18 -19.90
CA THR A 447 9.26 -52.66 -18.62
C THR A 447 9.96 -51.31 -18.77
N ARG A 448 10.77 -51.13 -19.83
CA ARG A 448 11.41 -49.84 -20.12
C ARG A 448 10.40 -48.79 -20.57
N ALA A 449 9.37 -49.19 -21.33
CA ALA A 449 8.30 -48.28 -21.74
C ALA A 449 7.54 -47.68 -20.53
N TRP A 450 7.22 -48.51 -19.55
CA TRP A 450 6.56 -48.09 -18.31
C TRP A 450 7.50 -47.22 -17.44
N GLY A 451 8.77 -47.62 -17.35
CA GLY A 451 9.82 -46.85 -16.67
C GLY A 451 9.99 -45.45 -17.28
N ALA A 452 10.05 -45.35 -18.61
CA ALA A 452 10.21 -44.09 -19.31
C ALA A 452 8.95 -43.20 -19.19
N PHE A 453 7.75 -43.76 -19.28
CA PHE A 453 6.49 -43.02 -19.07
C PHE A 453 6.48 -42.33 -17.70
N THR A 454 6.74 -43.12 -16.66
CA THR A 454 6.71 -42.66 -15.27
C THR A 454 7.83 -41.67 -15.00
N ALA A 455 9.07 -41.95 -15.45
CA ALA A 455 10.20 -41.06 -15.25
C ALA A 455 10.01 -39.68 -15.92
N VAL A 456 9.43 -39.64 -17.13
CA VAL A 456 9.15 -38.38 -17.84
C VAL A 456 8.16 -37.51 -17.06
N LEU A 457 7.06 -38.09 -16.58
CA LEU A 457 6.05 -37.36 -15.79
C LEU A 457 6.60 -36.82 -14.46
N ILE A 458 7.53 -37.54 -13.85
CA ILE A 458 8.14 -37.16 -12.56
C ILE A 458 9.16 -36.04 -12.75
N ILE A 459 10.12 -36.24 -13.66
CA ILE A 459 11.28 -35.34 -13.76
C ILE A 459 10.91 -33.97 -14.30
N ALA A 460 9.87 -33.92 -15.13
CA ALA A 460 9.41 -32.69 -15.73
C ALA A 460 8.54 -31.85 -14.79
N CYS A 461 8.48 -32.14 -13.47
CA CYS A 461 7.78 -31.25 -12.55
C CYS A 461 8.31 -29.81 -12.74
N PRO A 462 7.47 -28.85 -13.15
CA PRO A 462 7.87 -27.45 -13.28
C PRO A 462 7.92 -26.76 -11.91
N CYS A 463 8.20 -27.52 -10.84
CA CYS A 463 8.25 -27.07 -9.46
C CYS A 463 9.16 -25.85 -9.30
N ALA A 464 10.39 -25.91 -9.85
CA ALA A 464 11.33 -24.79 -9.82
C ALA A 464 10.85 -23.58 -10.65
N LEU A 465 10.18 -23.85 -11.77
CA LEU A 465 9.61 -22.80 -12.61
C LEU A 465 8.45 -22.06 -11.92
N ALA A 466 7.55 -22.79 -11.27
CA ALA A 466 6.42 -22.22 -10.55
C ALA A 466 6.87 -21.31 -9.40
N LEU A 467 8.03 -21.59 -8.80
CA LEU A 467 8.61 -20.79 -7.72
C LEU A 467 9.40 -19.58 -8.21
N SER A 468 9.93 -19.57 -9.43
CA SER A 468 10.79 -18.47 -9.88
C SER A 468 10.11 -17.09 -9.84
N SER A 469 8.91 -16.99 -10.41
CA SER A 469 8.15 -15.73 -10.44
C SER A 469 7.86 -15.19 -9.03
N PRO A 470 7.25 -15.95 -8.10
CA PRO A 470 6.94 -15.42 -6.78
C PRO A 470 8.18 -14.99 -5.99
N PHE A 471 9.32 -15.68 -6.11
CA PHE A 471 10.56 -15.26 -5.45
C PHE A 471 11.16 -13.99 -6.08
N THR A 472 11.18 -13.90 -7.41
CA THR A 472 11.68 -12.73 -8.14
C THR A 472 10.83 -11.49 -7.85
N LEU A 473 9.51 -11.63 -7.99
CA LEU A 473 8.56 -10.53 -7.79
C LEU A 473 8.49 -10.09 -6.33
N SER A 474 8.60 -11.02 -5.37
CA SER A 474 8.69 -10.69 -3.94
C SER A 474 9.96 -9.89 -3.61
N ALA A 475 11.11 -10.31 -4.15
CA ALA A 475 12.35 -9.55 -3.99
C ALA A 475 12.24 -8.15 -4.60
N ALA A 476 11.65 -8.03 -5.80
CA ALA A 476 11.42 -6.76 -6.46
C ALA A 476 10.47 -5.85 -5.64
N LEU A 477 9.38 -6.41 -5.11
CA LEU A 477 8.42 -5.70 -4.27
C LEU A 477 9.07 -5.09 -3.03
N SER A 478 9.87 -5.88 -2.31
CA SER A 478 10.63 -5.38 -1.15
C SER A 478 11.59 -4.23 -1.50
N ILE A 479 12.15 -4.25 -2.72
CA ILE A 479 13.05 -3.18 -3.21
C ILE A 479 12.25 -1.93 -3.55
N PHE A 480 11.07 -2.07 -4.17
CA PHE A 480 10.17 -0.94 -4.42
C PHE A 480 9.71 -0.29 -3.12
N ASP A 481 9.24 -1.08 -2.14
CA ASP A 481 8.75 -0.59 -0.85
C ASP A 481 9.81 0.24 -0.11
N LYS A 482 11.05 -0.24 -0.07
CA LYS A 482 12.19 0.49 0.52
C LYS A 482 12.50 1.81 -0.17
N ASN A 483 12.11 1.94 -1.44
CA ASN A 483 12.28 3.14 -2.24
C ASN A 483 11.02 4.01 -2.33
N LYS A 484 10.06 3.80 -1.41
CA LYS A 484 8.80 4.53 -1.30
C LYS A 484 7.87 4.37 -2.51
N PHE A 485 7.92 3.21 -3.14
CA PHE A 485 7.01 2.81 -4.20
C PHE A 485 6.31 1.52 -3.80
N TYR A 486 5.03 1.61 -3.47
CA TYR A 486 4.26 0.55 -2.85
C TYR A 486 3.34 -0.10 -3.88
N ILE A 487 3.52 -1.37 -4.17
CA ILE A 487 2.75 -2.07 -5.20
C ILE A 487 1.78 -3.05 -4.52
N LYS A 488 0.49 -3.03 -4.90
CA LYS A 488 -0.54 -3.85 -4.24
C LYS A 488 -0.41 -5.34 -4.51
N ASN A 489 -0.02 -5.71 -5.72
CA ASN A 489 0.09 -7.11 -6.14
C ASN A 489 1.31 -7.34 -7.05
N THR A 490 1.81 -8.58 -7.09
CA THR A 490 2.97 -8.95 -7.90
C THR A 490 2.69 -8.87 -9.41
N GLY A 491 1.44 -9.06 -9.84
CA GLY A 491 1.02 -8.93 -11.24
C GLY A 491 1.22 -7.53 -11.81
N ALA A 492 1.09 -6.49 -10.98
CA ALA A 492 1.33 -5.10 -11.37
C ALA A 492 2.80 -4.86 -11.76
N ILE A 493 3.76 -5.63 -11.23
CA ILE A 493 5.16 -5.56 -11.65
C ILE A 493 5.33 -6.11 -13.08
N GLU A 494 4.67 -7.22 -13.41
CA GLU A 494 4.67 -7.77 -14.77
C GLU A 494 4.01 -6.80 -15.75
N GLN A 495 2.89 -6.17 -15.36
CA GLN A 495 2.25 -5.12 -16.17
C GLN A 495 3.17 -3.91 -16.35
N MET A 496 3.82 -3.45 -15.28
CA MET A 496 4.80 -2.36 -15.35
C MET A 496 5.92 -2.64 -16.35
N ALA A 497 6.38 -3.89 -16.43
CA ALA A 497 7.37 -4.29 -17.42
C ALA A 497 6.84 -4.26 -18.86
N ALA A 498 5.56 -4.55 -19.06
CA ALA A 498 4.88 -4.60 -20.35
C ALA A 498 4.34 -3.25 -20.86
N VAL A 499 4.26 -2.23 -20.00
CA VAL A 499 3.80 -0.88 -20.36
C VAL A 499 4.66 -0.30 -21.49
N ASP A 500 4.00 0.36 -22.44
CA ASP A 500 4.61 1.10 -23.55
C ASP A 500 4.17 2.58 -23.59
N THR A 501 3.06 2.91 -22.93
CA THR A 501 2.46 4.25 -22.96
C THR A 501 2.23 4.72 -21.53
N VAL A 502 2.69 5.93 -21.20
CA VAL A 502 2.57 6.54 -19.88
C VAL A 502 1.73 7.82 -19.99
N VAL A 503 0.60 7.82 -19.29
CA VAL A 503 -0.33 8.94 -19.24
C VAL A 503 -0.22 9.58 -17.86
N PHE A 504 0.03 10.88 -17.83
CA PHE A 504 0.10 11.66 -16.60
C PHE A 504 -1.21 12.40 -16.41
N ASP A 505 -1.71 12.43 -15.17
CA ASP A 505 -2.59 13.51 -14.76
C ASP A 505 -1.77 14.77 -14.44
N LYS A 506 -2.41 15.94 -14.54
CA LYS A 506 -1.76 17.20 -14.17
C LYS A 506 -1.71 17.40 -12.66
N THR A 507 -2.88 17.35 -12.02
CA THR A 507 -3.13 17.91 -10.69
C THR A 507 -2.80 16.86 -9.63
N GLY A 508 -1.97 17.21 -8.66
CA GLY A 508 -1.50 16.26 -7.63
C GLY A 508 -0.46 15.24 -8.10
N THR A 509 -0.35 15.02 -9.42
CA THR A 509 0.56 14.06 -10.05
C THR A 509 1.85 14.71 -10.52
N ILE A 510 1.84 15.54 -11.57
CA ILE A 510 3.04 16.29 -12.00
C ILE A 510 3.16 17.63 -11.28
N SER A 511 2.07 18.18 -10.77
CA SER A 511 2.08 19.28 -9.81
C SER A 511 2.13 18.74 -8.38
N SER A 512 2.80 19.47 -7.48
CA SER A 512 2.77 19.16 -6.05
C SER A 512 1.61 19.90 -5.38
N PRO A 513 0.70 19.21 -4.67
CA PRO A 513 -0.41 19.84 -3.96
C PRO A 513 0.07 20.69 -2.76
N THR A 514 1.23 20.37 -2.20
CA THR A 514 1.78 21.01 -1.01
C THR A 514 2.69 22.20 -1.31
N LYS A 515 3.25 22.27 -2.53
CA LYS A 515 4.16 23.35 -2.94
C LYS A 515 3.47 24.26 -3.94
N SER A 516 3.06 25.44 -3.48
CA SER A 516 2.61 26.52 -4.33
C SER A 516 3.74 27.50 -4.61
N SER A 517 3.75 28.07 -5.81
CA SER A 517 4.59 29.19 -6.18
C SER A 517 3.69 30.39 -6.43
N LEU A 518 4.09 31.51 -5.85
CA LEU A 518 3.43 32.79 -6.06
C LEU A 518 4.07 33.46 -7.29
N PHE A 519 3.26 33.92 -8.22
CA PHE A 519 3.71 34.71 -9.37
C PHE A 519 3.10 36.09 -9.29
N TYR A 520 3.88 37.13 -9.57
CA TYR A 520 3.40 38.50 -9.59
C TYR A 520 3.40 39.04 -11.02
N GLU A 521 2.23 39.46 -11.49
CA GLU A 521 2.08 40.18 -12.76
C GLU A 521 1.76 41.65 -12.46
N GLY A 522 2.72 42.53 -12.74
CA GLY A 522 2.59 43.95 -12.47
C GLY A 522 3.92 44.63 -12.18
N SER A 523 3.86 45.82 -11.61
CA SER A 523 5.05 46.60 -11.23
C SER A 523 4.89 47.18 -9.83
N LEU A 524 5.77 46.77 -8.91
CA LEU A 524 5.92 47.37 -7.57
C LEU A 524 7.31 47.99 -7.46
N SER A 525 7.38 49.21 -6.93
CA SER A 525 8.66 49.80 -6.52
C SER A 525 9.24 49.06 -5.30
N LYS A 526 10.53 49.21 -5.01
CA LYS A 526 11.14 48.60 -3.82
C LYS A 526 10.48 49.09 -2.52
N ASP A 527 10.10 50.36 -2.46
CA ASP A 527 9.41 50.92 -1.29
C ASP A 527 7.99 50.38 -1.15
N GLU A 528 7.27 50.21 -2.27
CA GLU A 528 5.94 49.57 -2.30
C GLU A 528 6.01 48.11 -1.84
N GLN A 529 7.07 47.37 -2.18
CA GLN A 529 7.29 46.00 -1.70
C GLN A 529 7.47 45.94 -0.17
N VAL A 530 8.22 46.88 0.42
CA VAL A 530 8.42 46.99 1.87
C VAL A 530 7.10 47.30 2.58
N MET A 531 6.34 48.27 2.06
CA MET A 531 5.04 48.66 2.61
C MET A 531 4.02 47.51 2.49
N LEU A 532 3.94 46.87 1.33
CA LEU A 532 3.06 45.72 1.09
C LEU A 532 3.38 44.53 1.99
N SER A 533 4.67 44.23 2.20
CA SER A 533 5.10 43.18 3.15
C SER A 533 4.63 43.49 4.57
N SER A 534 4.68 44.78 4.97
CA SER A 534 4.21 45.24 6.28
C SER A 534 2.70 45.11 6.43
N VAL A 535 1.93 45.40 5.36
CA VAL A 535 0.48 45.19 5.32
C VAL A 535 0.15 43.69 5.45
N CYS A 536 0.72 42.84 4.61
CA CYS A 536 0.39 41.40 4.56
C CYS A 536 0.85 40.63 5.82
N ARG A 537 1.91 41.07 6.51
CA ARG A 537 2.42 40.43 7.73
C ARG A 537 1.40 40.40 8.86
N ASN A 538 0.48 41.35 8.92
CA ASN A 538 -0.52 41.44 9.98
C ASN A 538 -1.67 40.42 9.82
N SER A 539 -1.81 39.81 8.64
CA SER A 539 -2.84 38.80 8.38
C SER A 539 -2.32 37.40 8.68
N SER A 540 -3.16 36.59 9.33
CA SER A 540 -2.89 35.16 9.57
C SER A 540 -3.17 34.28 8.35
N HIS A 541 -3.77 34.86 7.29
CA HIS A 541 -4.18 34.13 6.09
C HIS A 541 -2.97 33.54 5.34
N PRO A 542 -3.01 32.27 4.89
CA PRO A 542 -1.91 31.61 4.20
C PRO A 542 -1.35 32.39 2.99
N LEU A 543 -2.24 32.96 2.16
CA LEU A 543 -1.83 33.80 1.02
C LEU A 543 -1.02 35.04 1.43
N SER A 544 -1.41 35.73 2.50
CA SER A 544 -0.70 36.90 3.01
C SER A 544 0.71 36.53 3.47
N ARG A 545 0.85 35.39 4.14
CA ARG A 545 2.15 34.84 4.55
C ARG A 545 3.03 34.47 3.35
N GLU A 546 2.43 33.91 2.30
CA GLU A 546 3.17 33.55 1.09
C GLU A 546 3.62 34.79 0.30
N ILE A 547 2.80 35.85 0.25
CA ILE A 547 3.19 37.15 -0.33
C ILE A 547 4.39 37.74 0.41
N VAL A 548 4.37 37.75 1.75
CA VAL A 548 5.50 38.23 2.55
C VAL A 548 6.78 37.42 2.26
N ARG A 549 6.66 36.09 2.18
CA ARG A 549 7.78 35.21 1.86
C ARG A 549 8.33 35.47 0.45
N TRP A 550 7.45 35.64 -0.54
CA TRP A 550 7.82 35.90 -1.94
C TRP A 550 8.55 37.23 -2.11
N LEU A 551 8.08 38.28 -1.42
CA LEU A 551 8.72 39.61 -1.44
C LEU A 551 10.13 39.56 -0.84
N GLY A 552 10.41 38.63 0.08
CA GLY A 552 11.74 38.41 0.64
C GLY A 552 12.31 39.60 1.43
N VAL A 553 11.46 40.55 1.82
CA VAL A 553 11.85 41.78 2.51
C VAL A 553 11.90 41.56 4.02
N SER A 554 13.02 41.95 4.66
CA SER A 554 13.23 41.83 6.11
C SER A 554 12.94 43.11 6.90
N SER A 555 12.74 44.23 6.20
CA SER A 555 12.40 45.54 6.77
C SER A 555 10.88 45.73 6.80
N PHE A 556 10.35 46.20 7.92
CA PHE A 556 8.93 46.48 8.10
C PHE A 556 8.73 47.91 8.56
N VAL A 557 7.64 48.52 8.11
CA VAL A 557 7.23 49.89 8.48
C VAL A 557 5.94 49.86 9.29
N PRO A 558 5.75 50.81 10.22
CA PRO A 558 4.51 50.92 10.98
C PRO A 558 3.34 51.27 10.06
N LEU A 559 2.15 50.77 10.39
CA LEU A 559 0.90 51.05 9.69
C LEU A 559 0.13 52.13 10.46
N ASP A 560 -0.41 53.13 9.78
CA ASP A 560 -1.28 54.15 10.38
C ASP A 560 -2.72 53.64 10.53
N TYR A 561 -3.14 52.73 9.64
CA TYR A 561 -4.45 52.10 9.66
C TYR A 561 -4.38 50.68 9.08
N TYR A 562 -5.15 49.74 9.65
CA TYR A 562 -5.29 48.37 9.18
C TYR A 562 -6.70 47.84 9.45
N ALA A 563 -7.31 47.24 8.44
CA ALA A 563 -8.57 46.51 8.54
C ALA A 563 -8.56 45.29 7.61
N GLU A 564 -8.94 44.13 8.15
CA GLU A 564 -9.08 42.88 7.39
C GLU A 564 -10.56 42.51 7.32
N ILE A 565 -11.07 42.36 6.09
CA ILE A 565 -12.49 42.08 5.82
C ILE A 565 -12.62 40.62 5.39
N PRO A 566 -13.21 39.75 6.23
CA PRO A 566 -13.32 38.33 5.96
C PRO A 566 -13.94 38.03 4.58
N GLY A 567 -13.30 37.13 3.84
CA GLY A 567 -13.74 36.72 2.51
C GLY A 567 -13.53 37.77 1.39
N LYS A 568 -12.99 38.95 1.68
CA LYS A 568 -12.76 40.01 0.68
C LYS A 568 -11.29 40.40 0.51
N GLY A 569 -10.64 40.86 1.58
CA GLY A 569 -9.27 41.40 1.51
C GLY A 569 -8.87 42.27 2.70
N ILE A 570 -7.74 42.96 2.53
CA ILE A 570 -7.08 43.84 3.51
C ILE A 570 -7.10 45.27 2.97
N GLN A 571 -7.38 46.22 3.86
CA GLN A 571 -7.21 47.66 3.62
C GLN A 571 -6.25 48.22 4.66
N ALA A 572 -5.26 48.99 4.24
CA ALA A 572 -4.27 49.58 5.14
C ALA A 572 -3.77 50.94 4.65
N VAL A 573 -3.24 51.74 5.55
CA VAL A 573 -2.57 53.02 5.25
C VAL A 573 -1.16 53.00 5.84
N VAL A 574 -0.18 53.36 5.01
CA VAL A 574 1.24 53.43 5.37
C VAL A 574 1.78 54.78 4.93
N GLY A 575 1.93 55.72 5.86
CA GLY A 575 2.22 57.12 5.54
C GLY A 575 1.13 57.74 4.66
N GLU A 576 1.51 58.20 3.47
CA GLU A 576 0.57 58.77 2.49
C GLU A 576 0.00 57.73 1.49
N PHE A 577 0.35 56.45 1.65
CA PHE A 577 -0.06 55.39 0.72
C PHE A 577 -1.21 54.55 1.28
N ALA A 578 -2.34 54.54 0.57
CA ALA A 578 -3.48 53.68 0.82
C ALA A 578 -3.33 52.37 0.02
N PHE A 579 -3.23 51.25 0.74
CA PHE A 579 -3.16 49.90 0.18
C PHE A 579 -4.50 49.19 0.28
N MET A 580 -4.88 48.52 -0.81
CA MET A 580 -5.94 47.51 -0.81
C MET A 580 -5.43 46.24 -1.46
N VAL A 581 -5.58 45.11 -0.77
CA VAL A 581 -5.08 43.79 -1.18
C VAL A 581 -6.21 42.78 -1.08
N GLY A 582 -6.65 42.17 -2.17
CA GLY A 582 -7.78 41.24 -2.09
C GLY A 582 -8.33 40.78 -3.43
N SER A 583 -9.56 40.29 -3.40
CA SER A 583 -10.28 39.82 -4.58
C SER A 583 -10.61 40.95 -5.57
N ALA A 584 -10.82 40.61 -6.85
CA ALA A 584 -11.20 41.58 -7.88
C ALA A 584 -12.51 42.32 -7.55
N SER A 585 -13.47 41.62 -6.92
CA SER A 585 -14.75 42.20 -6.50
C SER A 585 -14.59 43.18 -5.35
N PHE A 586 -13.63 42.97 -4.45
CA PHE A 586 -13.32 43.90 -3.37
C PHE A 586 -12.70 45.20 -3.88
N LEU A 587 -11.93 45.13 -4.96
CA LEU A 587 -11.20 46.25 -5.56
C LEU A 587 -11.95 46.91 -6.73
N GLU A 588 -13.20 46.49 -6.98
CA GLU A 588 -14.04 46.96 -8.10
C GLU A 588 -13.37 46.92 -9.48
N ILE A 589 -12.46 45.95 -9.68
CA ILE A 589 -11.71 45.80 -10.93
C ILE A 589 -12.65 45.16 -11.96
N ARG A 590 -12.84 45.82 -13.12
CA ARG A 590 -13.54 45.21 -14.28
C ARG A 590 -12.83 43.91 -14.63
N HIS A 591 -13.55 42.80 -14.49
CA HIS A 591 -13.07 41.42 -14.72
C HIS A 591 -12.09 41.35 -15.90
N ARG A 592 -10.79 41.22 -15.62
CA ARG A 592 -9.95 40.37 -16.47
C ARG A 592 -10.38 38.94 -16.16
N GLU A 593 -10.63 38.16 -17.19
CA GLU A 593 -10.91 36.72 -17.08
C GLU A 593 -9.65 35.96 -16.64
N GLU A 594 -9.14 36.23 -15.44
CA GLU A 594 -8.13 35.39 -14.84
C GLU A 594 -8.79 34.24 -14.10
N LYS A 595 -8.69 33.05 -14.70
CA LYS A 595 -9.17 31.79 -14.14
C LYS A 595 -8.15 31.31 -13.10
N GLY A 596 -8.40 31.59 -11.81
CA GLY A 596 -7.60 31.14 -10.65
C GLY A 596 -7.77 32.00 -9.39
N SER A 597 -7.20 31.58 -8.26
CA SER A 597 -7.13 32.41 -7.03
C SER A 597 -6.08 33.51 -7.21
N ALA A 598 -6.53 34.69 -7.62
CA ALA A 598 -5.70 35.88 -7.79
C ALA A 598 -5.96 36.89 -6.66
N VAL A 599 -4.87 37.44 -6.10
CA VAL A 599 -4.89 38.51 -5.11
C VAL A 599 -4.37 39.77 -5.77
N TYR A 600 -5.24 40.75 -5.97
CA TYR A 600 -4.89 42.01 -6.59
C TYR A 600 -4.33 42.97 -5.55
N VAL A 601 -3.39 43.81 -5.99
CA VAL A 601 -2.77 44.86 -5.17
C VAL A 601 -3.06 46.20 -5.82
N MET A 602 -3.66 47.09 -5.04
CA MET A 602 -3.95 48.47 -5.42
C MET A 602 -3.30 49.43 -4.43
N VAL A 603 -2.69 50.48 -4.96
CA VAL A 603 -2.04 51.55 -4.18
C VAL A 603 -2.60 52.88 -4.67
N ASN A 604 -3.15 53.69 -3.76
CA ASN A 604 -3.75 55.00 -4.05
C ASN A 604 -4.77 54.96 -5.21
N GLY A 605 -5.61 53.92 -5.25
CA GLY A 605 -6.63 53.75 -6.31
C GLY A 605 -6.11 53.20 -7.65
N VAL A 606 -4.80 52.94 -7.77
CA VAL A 606 -4.19 52.38 -8.99
C VAL A 606 -3.84 50.91 -8.78
N VAL A 607 -4.34 50.03 -9.65
CA VAL A 607 -4.00 48.60 -9.64
C VAL A 607 -2.54 48.44 -10.07
N LYS A 608 -1.69 47.97 -9.16
CA LYS A 608 -0.26 47.75 -9.42
C LYS A 608 0.01 46.40 -10.06
N GLY A 609 -0.82 45.42 -9.76
CA GLY A 609 -0.72 44.06 -10.31
C GLY A 609 -1.51 43.05 -9.50
N CYS A 610 -1.29 41.77 -9.79
CA CYS A 610 -1.88 40.66 -9.05
C CYS A 610 -0.87 39.56 -8.75
N PHE A 611 -1.04 38.96 -7.58
CA PHE A 611 -0.41 37.70 -7.22
C PHE A 611 -1.31 36.55 -7.61
N THR A 612 -0.78 35.59 -8.35
CA THR A 612 -1.46 34.33 -8.63
C THR A 612 -0.74 33.22 -7.87
N LEU A 613 -1.53 32.45 -7.11
CA LEU A 613 -1.02 31.24 -6.45
C LEU A 613 -1.23 30.07 -7.40
N GLU A 614 -0.14 29.45 -7.84
CA GLU A 614 -0.20 28.25 -8.69
C GLU A 614 0.53 27.09 -8.02
N GLN A 615 0.08 25.87 -8.30
CA GLN A 615 0.82 24.68 -7.90
C GLN A 615 2.12 24.58 -8.70
N SER A 616 3.22 24.34 -8.01
CA SER A 616 4.52 24.13 -8.65
C SER A 616 4.62 22.73 -9.25
N TRP A 617 5.38 22.61 -10.35
CA TRP A 617 5.75 21.31 -10.89
C TRP A 617 6.65 20.56 -9.91
N ARG A 618 6.51 19.23 -9.85
CA ARG A 618 7.39 18.38 -9.06
C ARG A 618 8.84 18.55 -9.54
N PRO A 619 9.81 18.58 -8.61
CA PRO A 619 11.23 18.57 -8.97
C PRO A 619 11.56 17.43 -9.93
N GLY A 620 12.44 17.70 -10.89
CA GLY A 620 12.93 16.70 -11.85
C GLY A 620 11.92 16.27 -12.92
N LEU A 621 10.74 16.87 -13.02
CA LEU A 621 9.73 16.55 -14.05
C LEU A 621 10.32 16.55 -15.47
N THR A 622 11.06 17.59 -15.85
CA THR A 622 11.67 17.69 -17.19
C THR A 622 12.65 16.55 -17.45
N THR A 623 13.51 16.23 -16.47
CA THR A 623 14.47 15.13 -16.59
C THR A 623 13.77 13.77 -16.70
N LEU A 624 12.68 13.59 -15.94
CA LEU A 624 11.87 12.38 -15.95
C LEU A 624 11.20 12.18 -17.32
N VAL A 625 10.56 13.22 -17.87
CA VAL A 625 9.90 13.18 -19.17
C VAL A 625 10.91 12.89 -20.28
N ASN A 626 12.06 13.57 -20.29
CA ASN A 626 13.14 13.33 -21.25
C ASN A 626 13.68 11.88 -21.20
N THR A 627 13.74 11.29 -20.01
CA THR A 627 14.22 9.90 -19.83
C THR A 627 13.16 8.89 -20.29
N LEU A 628 11.89 9.13 -19.99
CA LEU A 628 10.81 8.23 -20.36
C LEU A 628 10.51 8.27 -21.85
N GLU A 629 10.61 9.43 -22.52
CA GLU A 629 10.32 9.57 -23.94
C GLU A 629 11.14 8.59 -24.81
N GLN A 630 12.36 8.25 -24.38
CA GLN A 630 13.24 7.33 -25.10
C GLN A 630 12.63 5.93 -25.28
N ASN A 631 11.75 5.49 -24.38
CA ASN A 631 11.23 4.13 -24.34
C ASN A 631 9.70 4.04 -24.27
N TYR A 632 9.01 5.17 -24.09
CA TYR A 632 7.57 5.22 -23.84
C TYR A 632 6.91 6.36 -24.63
N GLU A 633 5.67 6.14 -25.06
CA GLU A 633 4.80 7.21 -25.52
C GLU A 633 4.20 7.95 -24.32
N LEU A 634 4.34 9.27 -24.29
CA LEU A 634 3.94 10.09 -23.15
C LEU A 634 2.72 10.95 -23.49
N HIS A 635 1.73 10.99 -22.62
CA HIS A 635 0.53 11.81 -22.79
C HIS A 635 0.16 12.50 -21.46
N LEU A 636 -0.61 13.58 -21.54
CA LEU A 636 -1.12 14.31 -20.38
C LEU A 636 -2.64 14.43 -20.48
N LEU A 637 -3.33 14.12 -19.39
CA LEU A 637 -4.74 14.40 -19.19
C LEU A 637 -4.87 15.39 -18.02
N SER A 638 -5.83 16.30 -18.11
CA SER A 638 -6.12 17.23 -17.02
C SER A 638 -7.59 17.63 -17.02
N GLY A 639 -8.19 17.67 -15.84
CA GLY A 639 -9.50 18.28 -15.63
C GLY A 639 -9.44 19.81 -15.65
N ASP A 640 -8.28 20.38 -15.36
CA ASP A 640 -8.05 21.81 -15.38
C ASP A 640 -8.03 22.36 -16.81
N ASN A 641 -8.17 23.67 -16.90
CA ASN A 641 -7.99 24.41 -18.14
C ASN A 641 -6.54 24.33 -18.68
N ASP A 642 -6.38 24.77 -19.92
CA ASP A 642 -5.14 24.77 -20.69
C ASP A 642 -4.12 25.86 -20.27
N ARG A 643 -4.30 26.45 -19.08
CA ARG A 643 -3.38 27.44 -18.52
C ARG A 643 -1.99 26.82 -18.42
N ARG A 644 -0.99 27.53 -18.97
CA ARG A 644 0.42 27.08 -19.10
C ARG A 644 0.62 25.85 -19.97
N SER A 645 -0.32 25.53 -20.87
CA SER A 645 -0.13 24.51 -21.90
C SER A 645 1.18 24.74 -22.68
N ASP A 646 1.57 25.98 -22.95
CA ASP A 646 2.83 26.29 -23.63
C ASP A 646 4.07 25.86 -22.84
N SER A 647 4.05 25.96 -21.51
CA SER A 647 5.14 25.44 -20.68
C SER A 647 5.18 23.91 -20.66
N LEU A 648 4.01 23.26 -20.71
CA LEU A 648 3.91 21.81 -20.79
C LEU A 648 4.34 21.29 -22.17
N LYS A 649 4.05 22.02 -23.26
CA LYS A 649 4.54 21.71 -24.62
C LYS A 649 6.06 21.80 -24.75
N LEU A 650 6.73 22.58 -23.88
CA LEU A 650 8.19 22.63 -23.82
C LEU A 650 8.80 21.45 -23.04
N ILE A 651 8.02 20.85 -22.12
CA ILE A 651 8.45 19.72 -21.29
C ILE A 651 8.13 18.40 -22.00
N PHE A 652 6.92 18.28 -22.56
CA PHE A 652 6.44 17.08 -23.21
C PHE A 652 6.83 17.02 -24.69
N PRO A 653 7.07 15.82 -25.23
CA PRO A 653 7.33 15.59 -26.64
C PRO A 653 6.28 16.19 -27.57
N VAL A 654 6.66 16.62 -28.78
CA VAL A 654 5.71 17.14 -29.78
C VAL A 654 4.65 16.10 -30.19
N ARG A 655 5.00 14.81 -30.14
CA ARG A 655 4.10 13.68 -30.40
C ARG A 655 3.11 13.40 -29.26
N SER A 656 3.28 14.04 -28.11
CA SER A 656 2.40 13.85 -26.95
C SER A 656 1.05 14.50 -27.16
N THR A 657 -0.03 13.76 -26.87
CA THR A 657 -1.37 14.34 -26.79
C THR A 657 -1.53 14.94 -25.39
N LEU A 658 -1.78 16.26 -25.32
CA LEU A 658 -2.09 16.98 -24.09
C LEU A 658 -3.56 17.38 -24.13
N LEU A 659 -4.40 16.77 -23.29
CA LEU A 659 -5.84 17.04 -23.21
C LEU A 659 -6.18 17.74 -21.90
N PHE A 660 -6.88 18.88 -22.01
CA PHE A 660 -7.31 19.71 -20.88
C PHE A 660 -8.84 19.75 -20.81
N ASN A 661 -9.40 20.22 -19.70
CA ASN A 661 -10.86 20.27 -19.43
C ASN A 661 -11.53 18.89 -19.56
N GLN A 662 -10.86 17.82 -19.14
CA GLN A 662 -11.35 16.44 -19.23
C GLN A 662 -12.12 16.05 -17.97
N SER A 663 -13.37 15.59 -18.11
CA SER A 663 -14.10 14.99 -17.00
C SER A 663 -13.52 13.62 -16.63
N PRO A 664 -13.82 13.06 -15.44
CA PRO A 664 -13.38 11.70 -15.08
C PRO A 664 -13.77 10.62 -16.11
N VAL A 665 -14.92 10.79 -16.78
CA VAL A 665 -15.42 9.88 -17.82
C VAL A 665 -14.60 10.04 -19.11
N ASP A 666 -14.23 11.28 -19.46
CA ASP A 666 -13.40 11.55 -20.64
C ASP A 666 -12.00 10.97 -20.47
N LYS A 667 -11.42 11.09 -19.26
CA LYS A 667 -10.12 10.48 -18.94
C LYS A 667 -10.17 8.96 -19.13
N LEU A 668 -11.21 8.30 -18.63
CA LEU A 668 -11.41 6.85 -18.81
C LEU A 668 -11.53 6.49 -20.30
N SER A 669 -12.33 7.25 -21.05
CA SER A 669 -12.55 7.01 -22.49
C SER A 669 -11.27 7.20 -23.31
N ALA A 670 -10.40 8.15 -22.92
CA ALA A 670 -9.09 8.33 -23.53
C ALA A 670 -8.18 7.11 -23.31
N ILE A 671 -8.14 6.59 -22.08
CA ILE A 671 -7.40 5.35 -21.76
C ILE A 671 -7.92 4.17 -22.61
N GLU A 672 -9.23 4.01 -22.73
CA GLU A 672 -9.84 2.97 -23.58
C GLU A 672 -9.43 3.09 -25.04
N LYS A 673 -9.39 4.32 -25.57
CA LYS A 673 -9.00 4.57 -26.96
C LYS A 673 -7.57 4.10 -27.24
N TRP A 674 -6.62 4.38 -26.35
CA TRP A 674 -5.24 3.90 -26.50
C TRP A 674 -5.14 2.39 -26.34
N GLN A 675 -5.88 1.79 -25.40
CA GLN A 675 -5.94 0.33 -25.25
C GLN A 675 -6.49 -0.36 -26.50
N HIS A 676 -7.52 0.21 -27.15
CA HIS A 676 -8.05 -0.30 -28.41
C HIS A 676 -7.07 -0.21 -29.58
N GLN A 677 -6.07 0.68 -29.50
CA GLN A 677 -4.96 0.75 -30.44
C GLN A 677 -3.87 -0.30 -30.15
N GLY A 678 -4.09 -1.19 -29.18
CA GLY A 678 -3.15 -2.24 -28.79
C GLY A 678 -2.05 -1.78 -27.85
N LYS A 679 -2.15 -0.58 -27.27
CA LYS A 679 -1.17 -0.04 -26.32
C LYS A 679 -1.36 -0.62 -24.93
N SER A 680 -0.25 -0.80 -24.21
CA SER A 680 -0.25 -1.14 -22.79
C SER A 680 -0.06 0.14 -21.96
N VAL A 681 -1.16 0.65 -21.42
CA VAL A 681 -1.25 2.00 -20.87
C VAL A 681 -1.03 1.99 -19.36
N CYS A 682 -0.08 2.81 -18.89
CA CYS A 682 0.04 3.18 -17.48
C CYS A 682 -0.54 4.57 -17.26
N MET A 683 -1.41 4.71 -16.26
CA MET A 683 -1.94 6.00 -15.81
C MET A 683 -1.29 6.38 -14.48
N LEU A 684 -0.78 7.61 -14.38
CA LEU A 684 -0.31 8.25 -13.17
C LEU A 684 -1.35 9.29 -12.75
N GLY A 685 -1.89 9.20 -11.55
CA GLY A 685 -2.94 10.10 -11.06
C GLY A 685 -2.80 10.36 -9.56
N ASP A 686 -3.59 11.28 -9.01
CA ASP A 686 -3.65 11.51 -7.55
C ASP A 686 -4.38 10.39 -6.80
N GLY A 687 -5.16 9.59 -7.54
CA GLY A 687 -5.95 8.49 -7.02
C GLY A 687 -7.39 8.84 -6.64
N LEU A 688 -7.73 10.11 -6.48
CA LEU A 688 -9.07 10.50 -6.04
C LEU A 688 -9.96 10.80 -7.25
N ASN A 689 -9.55 11.76 -8.07
CA ASN A 689 -10.27 12.17 -9.27
C ASN A 689 -10.12 11.17 -10.42
N ASP A 690 -8.98 10.49 -10.44
CA ASP A 690 -8.58 9.60 -11.53
C ASP A 690 -8.84 8.12 -11.22
N ALA A 691 -9.55 7.81 -10.13
CA ALA A 691 -9.75 6.42 -9.69
C ALA A 691 -10.29 5.52 -10.81
N GLY A 692 -11.24 6.02 -11.61
CA GLY A 692 -11.78 5.30 -12.77
C GLY A 692 -10.76 5.07 -13.89
N ALA A 693 -9.99 6.10 -14.25
CA ALA A 693 -8.95 6.02 -15.28
C ALA A 693 -7.77 5.14 -14.83
N LEU A 694 -7.34 5.24 -13.57
CA LEU A 694 -6.30 4.41 -12.95
C LEU A 694 -6.68 2.94 -12.97
N ARG A 695 -7.93 2.61 -12.61
CA ARG A 695 -8.41 1.23 -12.61
C ARG A 695 -8.56 0.66 -14.02
N LYS A 696 -8.93 1.51 -14.99
CA LYS A 696 -9.09 1.13 -16.40
C LYS A 696 -7.76 0.88 -17.10
N ALA A 697 -6.74 1.70 -16.81
CA ALA A 697 -5.39 1.55 -17.37
C ALA A 697 -4.85 0.14 -17.10
N ASN A 698 -3.90 -0.36 -17.91
CA ASN A 698 -3.27 -1.66 -17.66
C ASN A 698 -2.55 -1.64 -16.30
N LEU A 699 -1.94 -0.51 -15.97
CA LEU A 699 -1.32 -0.23 -14.67
C LEU A 699 -1.71 1.18 -14.17
N GLY A 700 -2.42 1.26 -13.05
CA GLY A 700 -2.72 2.52 -12.37
C GLY A 700 -1.75 2.82 -11.22
N ILE A 701 -1.04 3.94 -11.27
CA ILE A 701 -0.14 4.40 -10.19
C ILE A 701 -0.70 5.69 -9.58
N ALA A 702 -1.04 5.66 -8.29
CA ALA A 702 -1.39 6.87 -7.55
C ALA A 702 -0.12 7.55 -7.02
N VAL A 703 0.06 8.85 -7.28
CA VAL A 703 1.17 9.64 -6.73
C VAL A 703 0.63 10.46 -5.56
N SER A 704 1.22 10.32 -4.37
CA SER A 704 0.75 11.03 -3.17
C SER A 704 1.91 11.58 -2.33
N ASP A 705 1.73 12.80 -1.81
CA ASP A 705 2.63 13.40 -0.80
C ASP A 705 2.28 12.93 0.63
N ASP A 706 1.07 12.38 0.84
CA ASP A 706 0.65 11.76 2.10
C ASP A 706 0.27 10.31 1.85
N ILE A 707 1.10 9.37 2.33
CA ILE A 707 0.90 7.93 2.20
C ILE A 707 -0.43 7.48 2.85
N ASN A 708 -1.02 8.29 3.74
CA ASN A 708 -2.32 8.02 4.34
C ASN A 708 -3.50 8.33 3.41
N ASN A 709 -3.31 9.14 2.37
CA ASN A 709 -4.30 9.38 1.32
C ASN A 709 -4.15 8.29 0.24
N PHE A 710 -4.80 7.15 0.45
CA PHE A 710 -4.62 5.93 -0.34
C PHE A 710 -5.83 5.68 -1.27
N SER A 711 -5.61 5.70 -2.58
CA SER A 711 -6.72 5.45 -3.51
C SER A 711 -7.06 3.96 -3.67
N PRO A 712 -8.33 3.56 -3.50
CA PRO A 712 -8.75 2.19 -3.78
C PRO A 712 -8.61 1.81 -5.27
N GLY A 713 -8.58 2.79 -6.19
CA GLY A 713 -8.60 2.57 -7.64
C GLY A 713 -7.25 2.31 -8.32
N CYS A 714 -6.12 2.36 -7.59
CA CYS A 714 -4.77 2.16 -8.17
C CYS A 714 -4.24 0.73 -7.97
N ASP A 715 -3.24 0.33 -8.77
CA ASP A 715 -2.45 -0.90 -8.63
C ASP A 715 -1.18 -0.68 -7.80
N ALA A 716 -0.66 0.55 -7.77
CA ALA A 716 0.50 0.94 -6.99
C ALA A 716 0.42 2.40 -6.51
N ILE A 717 1.19 2.74 -5.48
CA ILE A 717 1.31 4.07 -4.90
C ILE A 717 2.75 4.51 -4.88
N LEU A 718 3.01 5.70 -5.40
CA LEU A 718 4.31 6.34 -5.42
C LEU A 718 4.30 7.53 -4.47
N ASP A 719 5.21 7.53 -3.51
CA ASP A 719 5.48 8.72 -2.70
C ASP A 719 6.01 9.83 -3.63
N GLY A 720 5.45 11.03 -3.47
CA GLY A 720 5.82 12.21 -4.26
C GLY A 720 7.31 12.56 -4.23
N GLU A 721 8.04 12.20 -3.16
CA GLU A 721 9.49 12.37 -3.08
C GLU A 721 10.26 11.40 -3.99
N ALA A 722 9.68 10.24 -4.30
CA ALA A 722 10.27 9.23 -5.17
C ALA A 722 9.88 9.42 -6.65
N PHE A 723 9.13 10.49 -6.99
CA PHE A 723 8.65 10.77 -8.35
C PHE A 723 9.77 10.70 -9.40
N GLU A 724 10.93 11.32 -9.14
CA GLU A 724 12.07 11.32 -10.05
C GLU A 724 12.67 9.92 -10.33
N LYS A 725 12.42 8.93 -9.45
CA LYS A 725 12.90 7.55 -9.60
C LYS A 725 12.02 6.71 -10.52
N LEU A 726 10.88 7.22 -10.98
CA LEU A 726 9.93 6.48 -11.81
C LEU A 726 10.56 5.79 -13.03
N PRO A 727 11.47 6.42 -13.83
CA PRO A 727 12.14 5.73 -14.93
C PRO A 727 12.98 4.53 -14.49
N LYS A 728 13.60 4.61 -13.30
CA LYS A 728 14.37 3.50 -12.72
C LYS A 728 13.43 2.36 -12.35
N PHE A 729 12.27 2.64 -11.77
CA PHE A 729 11.28 1.63 -11.40
C PHE A 729 10.76 0.86 -12.62
N PHE A 730 10.36 1.56 -13.68
CA PHE A 730 9.96 0.94 -14.95
C PHE A 730 11.07 0.04 -15.53
N SER A 731 12.31 0.53 -15.54
CA SER A 731 13.44 -0.26 -16.04
C SER A 731 13.76 -1.48 -15.16
N PHE A 732 13.60 -1.36 -13.84
CA PHE A 732 13.82 -2.45 -12.90
C PHE A 732 12.72 -3.50 -12.97
N ALA A 733 11.47 -3.11 -13.22
CA ALA A 733 10.38 -4.05 -13.49
C ALA A 733 10.70 -4.91 -14.74
N LYS A 734 11.20 -4.29 -15.82
CA LYS A 734 11.69 -5.01 -17.01
C LYS A 734 12.84 -5.96 -16.68
N ASP A 735 13.80 -5.54 -15.86
CA ASP A 735 14.90 -6.39 -15.39
C ASP A 735 14.40 -7.57 -14.53
N ALA A 736 13.39 -7.36 -13.67
CA ALA A 736 12.78 -8.43 -12.87
C ALA A 736 12.11 -9.49 -13.76
N VAL A 737 11.31 -9.08 -14.76
CA VAL A 737 10.73 -10.02 -15.74
C VAL A 737 11.82 -10.71 -16.56
N LYS A 738 12.93 -10.01 -16.87
CA LYS A 738 14.08 -10.62 -17.52
C LYS A 738 14.72 -11.72 -16.66
N VAL A 739 14.81 -11.54 -15.34
CA VAL A 739 15.28 -12.58 -14.40
C VAL A 739 14.34 -13.79 -14.41
N ILE A 740 13.03 -13.57 -14.47
CA ILE A 740 12.04 -14.66 -14.64
C ILE A 740 12.32 -15.43 -15.93
N HIS A 741 12.51 -14.76 -17.07
CA HIS A 741 12.84 -15.42 -18.34
C HIS A 741 14.17 -16.19 -18.27
N MET A 742 15.23 -15.61 -17.69
CA MET A 742 16.52 -16.30 -17.52
C MET A 742 16.38 -17.55 -16.65
N SER A 743 15.65 -17.46 -15.55
CA SER A 743 15.40 -18.60 -14.66
C SER A 743 14.61 -19.71 -15.35
N PHE A 744 13.67 -19.36 -16.24
CA PHE A 744 12.95 -20.33 -17.06
C PHE A 744 13.92 -21.09 -17.97
N VAL A 745 14.86 -20.40 -18.64
CA VAL A 745 15.88 -21.03 -19.48
C VAL A 745 16.78 -21.97 -18.66
N ILE A 746 17.16 -21.57 -17.44
CA ILE A 746 17.94 -22.43 -16.54
C ILE A 746 17.12 -23.67 -16.15
N SER A 747 15.88 -23.48 -15.71
CA SER A 747 14.98 -24.58 -15.33
C SER A 747 14.72 -25.54 -16.48
N LEU A 748 14.54 -25.01 -17.70
CA LEU A 748 14.33 -25.80 -18.89
C LEU A 748 15.56 -26.66 -19.22
N THR A 749 16.77 -26.11 -19.03
CA THR A 749 18.02 -26.87 -19.21
C THR A 749 18.10 -28.08 -18.28
N TYR A 750 17.78 -27.90 -16.99
CA TYR A 750 17.70 -29.02 -16.03
C TYR A 750 16.68 -30.07 -16.47
N ASN A 751 15.50 -29.62 -16.92
CA ASN A 751 14.45 -30.53 -17.38
C ASN A 751 14.85 -31.26 -18.66
N ILE A 752 15.53 -30.63 -19.62
CA ILE A 752 16.03 -31.28 -20.84
C ILE A 752 17.04 -32.37 -20.48
N ILE A 753 17.99 -32.08 -19.58
CA ILE A 753 18.97 -33.07 -19.12
C ILE A 753 18.24 -34.24 -18.44
N GLY A 754 17.33 -33.96 -17.51
CA GLY A 754 16.53 -35.00 -16.82
C GLY A 754 15.69 -35.83 -17.78
N LEU A 755 15.00 -35.18 -18.74
CA LEU A 755 14.19 -35.84 -19.76
C LEU A 755 15.03 -36.74 -20.67
N SER A 756 16.28 -36.37 -20.97
CA SER A 756 17.15 -37.20 -21.81
C SER A 756 17.40 -38.59 -21.20
N PHE A 757 17.59 -38.67 -19.87
CA PHE A 757 17.72 -39.93 -19.14
C PHE A 757 16.36 -40.63 -18.95
N ALA A 758 15.30 -39.86 -18.70
CA ALA A 758 13.96 -40.40 -18.54
C ALA A 758 13.45 -41.10 -19.81
N VAL A 759 13.65 -40.50 -20.98
CA VAL A 759 13.26 -41.08 -22.28
C VAL A 759 14.07 -42.34 -22.59
N GLN A 760 15.32 -42.44 -22.14
CA GLN A 760 16.13 -43.64 -22.29
C GLN A 760 15.70 -44.78 -21.34
N GLY A 761 14.82 -44.52 -20.36
CA GLY A 761 14.43 -45.50 -19.35
C GLY A 761 15.57 -45.91 -18.41
N THR A 762 16.69 -45.18 -18.38
CA THR A 762 17.88 -45.44 -17.56
C THR A 762 17.91 -44.65 -16.26
N MET A 763 16.88 -43.83 -16.02
CA MET A 763 16.83 -42.93 -14.88
C MET A 763 16.68 -43.69 -13.57
N SER A 764 17.69 -43.62 -12.71
CA SER A 764 17.60 -44.16 -11.35
C SER A 764 16.88 -43.19 -10.42
N PRO A 765 16.19 -43.69 -9.37
CA PRO A 765 15.50 -42.85 -8.38
C PRO A 765 16.45 -41.91 -7.65
N LEU A 766 17.69 -42.36 -7.40
CA LEU A 766 18.74 -41.56 -6.76
C LEU A 766 19.09 -40.33 -7.59
N PHE A 767 19.22 -40.45 -8.92
CA PHE A 767 19.47 -39.31 -9.80
C PHE A 767 18.32 -38.30 -9.76
N ALA A 768 17.07 -38.78 -9.78
CA ALA A 768 15.89 -37.91 -9.67
C ALA A 768 15.86 -37.16 -8.32
N ALA A 769 16.12 -37.88 -7.22
CA ALA A 769 16.11 -37.35 -5.86
C ALA A 769 17.19 -36.27 -5.63
N ILE A 770 18.32 -36.32 -6.35
CA ILE A 770 19.38 -35.31 -6.27
C ILE A 770 19.12 -34.13 -7.22
N LEU A 771 18.68 -34.41 -8.46
CA LEU A 771 18.52 -33.39 -9.49
C LEU A 771 17.41 -32.39 -9.14
N MET A 772 16.29 -32.85 -8.57
CA MET A 772 15.13 -32.00 -8.27
C MET A 772 15.42 -30.94 -7.19
N PRO A 773 16.02 -31.27 -6.02
CA PRO A 773 16.42 -30.26 -5.03
C PRO A 773 17.49 -29.31 -5.56
N ILE A 774 18.50 -29.80 -6.29
CA ILE A 774 19.55 -28.95 -6.86
C ILE A 774 18.95 -27.92 -7.82
N SER A 775 18.05 -28.34 -8.71
CA SER A 775 17.36 -27.43 -9.63
C SER A 775 16.60 -26.35 -8.86
N THR A 776 15.83 -26.74 -7.85
CA THR A 776 15.03 -25.82 -7.03
C THR A 776 15.90 -24.81 -6.28
N VAL A 777 16.94 -25.27 -5.58
CA VAL A 777 17.89 -24.40 -4.85
C VAL A 777 18.59 -23.46 -5.82
N THR A 778 19.05 -23.96 -6.97
CA THR A 778 19.72 -23.14 -7.99
C THR A 778 18.82 -22.02 -8.48
N ILE A 779 17.55 -22.30 -8.80
CA ILE A 779 16.60 -21.29 -9.26
C ILE A 779 16.27 -20.27 -8.17
N ILE A 780 16.04 -20.70 -6.93
CA ILE A 780 15.75 -19.79 -5.82
C ILE A 780 16.96 -18.87 -5.54
N SER A 781 18.16 -19.43 -5.48
CA SER A 781 19.39 -18.65 -5.28
C SER A 781 19.63 -17.68 -6.45
N PHE A 782 19.51 -18.15 -7.69
CA PHE A 782 19.70 -17.33 -8.89
C PHE A 782 18.72 -16.16 -8.95
N THR A 783 17.43 -16.41 -8.77
CA THR A 783 16.38 -15.37 -8.82
C THR A 783 16.59 -14.32 -7.74
N SER A 784 16.89 -14.73 -6.51
CA SER A 784 17.15 -13.81 -5.39
C SER A 784 18.40 -12.96 -5.63
N LEU A 785 19.52 -13.57 -6.03
CA LEU A 785 20.79 -12.87 -6.25
C LEU A 785 20.73 -11.94 -7.46
N MET A 786 20.19 -12.39 -8.59
CA MET A 786 20.13 -11.56 -9.79
C MET A 786 19.17 -10.38 -9.65
N THR A 787 18.04 -10.56 -8.95
CA THR A 787 17.11 -9.45 -8.68
C THR A 787 17.81 -8.36 -7.88
N ARG A 788 18.56 -8.73 -6.83
CA ARG A 788 19.38 -7.78 -6.06
C ARG A 788 20.51 -7.16 -6.87
N TYR A 789 21.17 -7.93 -7.74
CA TYR A 789 22.20 -7.41 -8.63
C TYR A 789 21.66 -6.29 -9.55
N TYR A 790 20.52 -6.52 -10.21
CA TYR A 790 19.89 -5.50 -11.06
C TYR A 790 19.47 -4.27 -10.26
N ALA A 791 18.92 -4.45 -9.06
CA ALA A 791 18.58 -3.34 -8.18
C ALA A 791 19.80 -2.50 -7.77
N LYS A 792 20.93 -3.15 -7.45
CA LYS A 792 22.20 -2.46 -7.15
C LYS A 792 22.68 -1.65 -8.35
N ARG A 793 22.62 -2.21 -9.55
CA ARG A 793 23.00 -1.53 -10.80
C ARG A 793 22.15 -0.27 -11.05
N LYS A 794 20.89 -0.27 -10.63
CA LYS A 794 19.94 0.85 -10.74
C LYS A 794 19.99 1.82 -9.56
N LYS A 795 20.86 1.59 -8.56
CA LYS A 795 20.94 2.36 -7.31
C LYS A 795 19.61 2.38 -6.54
N LEU A 796 18.97 1.21 -6.44
CA LEU A 796 17.74 0.98 -5.67
C LEU A 796 18.00 0.13 -4.39
N LEU A 797 19.25 -0.22 -4.11
CA LEU A 797 19.68 -0.95 -2.92
C LEU A 797 20.56 -0.11 -2.01
#